data_AF-A0AAD5Y728-F1
#
_entry.id   AF-A0AAD5Y728-F1
#
_cell.length_a   1.000
_cell.length_b   1.000
_cell.length_c   1.000
_cell.angle_alpha   90.00
_cell.angle_beta   90.00
_cell.angle_gamma   90.00
#
_symmetry.space_group_name_H-M   'P 1'
#
loop_
_entity.id
_entity.type
_entity.pdbx_description
1 polymer ?
#
loop_
_entity_poly.entity_id
_entity_poly.type
_entity_poly.pdbx_seq_one_letter_code
_entity_poly.pdbx_strand_id
1 'polypeptide(L)'
;MSAAKRELPLKEQQLFKTVIKHYESKEYKKGIKVTEQILKKIPEHGETLAMKGLFCSHLDRKEEAHELIKKGIRLDISSPIVWHEASQKLLESKPQLKVNWLGYAVSFYLLGEPDLADKVLEEYGETTKGQIQTTSSLSFYEDSEFVLFRAFLMQESNNFQNALDYLESVRDRVCDHRTFMETKAQLLLQLEQFEDAQAAYLSLIQMNPDHSGYVSGLEEAKGLKGELDEAKVEQLLAMYADLKQQYPKSHLILRVPLNYATGVVFKQLLDNLLVIMFRKGVPSLFNSIKDLLLDQEKADIIKTTVENYYENLTKFNTFYGEGHDVESPSVYLWVTYFLAQLSDYYRDTEKALEWINLAIEHSPTAVELYMTKAKIYKHAGNFNLAMESMDFARSLDLQDRFVNSKCTKYKLQNDKVADAEATIALFTRDFTSTDPTQDLIDMQCIWYAYAVGRSYQRQRRYGLALKRYHQIDKHFTEFIDDLIDFHSYSIRKQTFRSYVDLLKNFQSIRAHKYYFKAAKSAIETYLILHESGSSAEAMVDGVSLAGIGESERKKLLKKAKKSEAKKASGDSTKKEEDIYGTKFIIGVDYLGEAIKFLKPLLRFNPNDLEVQKLGCKVYFAKGIYYFISGKYGLGFQCLAKAYQLDSSAPFIHLYSVQLALGLENGNLNADLSQGLKEAYLEVFGKDIDLNALIAENEKYLAENIPERVLIGAQVLKSINPDAKLPDIISANNLNLLDSCNLEKYLSVNNDSSKPLQIWDKKVRNGHIKRITDNDIQSSVLEIIGTNVSTNYITCPAQQNRTLGIKLPFLVMIIKNLKKYFTFEVQVLDDKNVRRRFRASNYQSTTRVKPFICTMPMRLDDGWNQIQFNLSDFTRRAYGTNYIETLRVQIHANCRIRRIYFSDRLYSEEELPPEFKLFLPIQKQA
;
A
#
# COMPACT_ATOMS: atom_id res chain seq x y z
N MET A 1 10.87 -17.77 15.07
CA MET A 1 9.86 -18.85 15.36
C MET A 1 8.48 -18.22 15.26
N SER A 2 7.53 -18.84 14.56
CA SER A 2 6.35 -18.12 14.07
C SER A 2 5.48 -17.51 15.18
N ALA A 3 5.09 -16.24 14.99
CA ALA A 3 4.11 -15.51 15.79
C ALA A 3 2.76 -16.24 15.98
N ALA A 4 2.51 -17.30 15.20
CA ALA A 4 1.36 -18.17 15.32
C ALA A 4 1.31 -19.00 16.63
N LYS A 5 2.43 -19.19 17.34
CA LYS A 5 2.45 -19.94 18.61
C LYS A 5 2.06 -19.12 19.86
N ARG A 6 1.97 -17.79 19.71
CA ARG A 6 1.72 -16.83 20.81
C ARG A 6 0.25 -16.55 21.09
N GLU A 7 -0.59 -16.53 20.05
CA GLU A 7 -1.98 -16.09 20.22
C GLU A 7 -2.89 -17.26 20.58
N LEU A 8 -3.34 -17.30 21.84
CA LEU A 8 -4.46 -18.14 22.25
C LEU A 8 -5.74 -17.74 21.48
N PRO A 9 -6.63 -18.68 21.13
CA PRO A 9 -7.97 -18.34 20.65
C PRO A 9 -8.77 -17.58 21.73
N LEU A 10 -9.78 -16.80 21.33
CA LEU A 10 -10.54 -15.89 22.22
C LEU A 10 -11.01 -16.53 23.54
N LYS A 11 -11.45 -17.79 23.51
CA LYS A 11 -11.93 -18.51 24.70
C LYS A 11 -10.78 -18.82 25.67
N GLU A 12 -9.65 -19.27 25.14
CA GLU A 12 -8.44 -19.56 25.90
C GLU A 12 -7.74 -18.27 26.38
N GLN A 13 -7.86 -17.16 25.66
CA GLN A 13 -7.43 -15.83 26.15
C GLN A 13 -8.20 -15.40 27.39
N GLN A 14 -9.52 -15.60 27.41
CA GLN A 14 -10.34 -15.32 28.59
C GLN A 14 -9.94 -16.22 29.77
N LEU A 15 -9.70 -17.51 29.51
CA LEU A 15 -9.18 -18.42 30.54
C LEU A 15 -7.80 -17.99 31.04
N PHE A 16 -6.93 -17.48 30.17
CA PHE A 16 -5.61 -16.99 30.57
C PHE A 16 -5.70 -15.72 31.43
N LYS A 17 -6.64 -14.82 31.17
CA LYS A 17 -6.93 -13.70 32.09
C LYS A 17 -7.37 -14.20 33.47
N THR A 18 -8.17 -15.27 33.52
CA THR A 18 -8.55 -15.92 34.78
C THR A 18 -7.36 -16.57 35.48
N VAL A 19 -6.39 -17.11 34.74
CA VAL A 19 -5.12 -17.61 35.29
C VAL A 19 -4.38 -16.49 36.02
N ILE A 20 -4.22 -15.31 35.40
CA ILE A 20 -3.55 -14.15 36.02
C ILE A 20 -4.31 -13.71 37.28
N LYS A 21 -5.64 -13.60 37.20
CA LYS A 21 -6.48 -13.25 38.36
C LYS A 21 -6.31 -14.22 39.54
N HIS A 22 -6.20 -15.52 39.26
CA HIS A 22 -5.93 -16.52 40.31
C HIS A 22 -4.53 -16.43 40.90
N TYR A 23 -3.57 -15.91 40.14
CA TYR A 23 -2.23 -15.64 40.64
C TYR A 23 -2.22 -14.44 41.59
N GLU A 24 -2.84 -13.34 41.19
CA GLU A 24 -3.03 -12.14 42.02
C GLU A 24 -3.79 -12.44 43.31
N SER A 25 -4.83 -13.28 43.24
CA SER A 25 -5.63 -13.69 44.41
C SER A 25 -5.00 -14.81 45.25
N LYS A 26 -3.77 -15.24 44.92
CA LYS A 26 -3.03 -16.34 45.58
C LYS A 26 -3.77 -17.69 45.59
N GLU A 27 -4.68 -17.91 44.65
CA GLU A 27 -5.47 -19.15 44.52
C GLU A 27 -4.78 -20.19 43.63
N TYR A 28 -3.55 -20.58 43.99
CA TYR A 28 -2.64 -21.34 43.12
C TYR A 28 -3.20 -22.70 42.64
N LYS A 29 -3.92 -23.45 43.49
CA LYS A 29 -4.53 -24.74 43.12
C LYS A 29 -5.65 -24.59 42.08
N LYS A 30 -6.41 -23.49 42.11
CA LYS A 30 -7.44 -23.19 41.10
C LYS A 30 -6.77 -22.74 39.80
N GLY A 31 -5.76 -21.89 39.90
CA GLY A 31 -4.93 -21.46 38.76
C GLY A 31 -4.35 -22.62 37.96
N ILE A 32 -3.78 -23.65 38.62
CA ILE A 32 -3.25 -24.85 37.93
C ILE A 32 -4.32 -25.53 37.09
N LYS A 33 -5.54 -25.73 37.63
CA LYS A 33 -6.63 -26.38 36.87
C LYS A 33 -6.99 -25.60 35.61
N VAL A 34 -7.00 -24.27 35.67
CA VAL A 34 -7.29 -23.42 34.52
C VAL A 34 -6.13 -23.47 33.50
N THR A 35 -4.88 -23.47 33.95
CA THR A 35 -3.72 -23.64 33.03
C THR A 35 -3.77 -24.98 32.31
N GLU A 36 -4.17 -26.06 32.98
CA GLU A 36 -4.29 -27.40 32.36
C GLU A 36 -5.40 -27.46 31.31
N GLN A 37 -6.49 -26.72 31.50
CA GLN A 37 -7.55 -26.61 30.48
C GLN A 37 -7.04 -25.96 29.20
N ILE A 38 -6.19 -24.94 29.32
CA ILE A 38 -5.57 -24.26 28.17
C ILE A 38 -4.54 -25.20 27.51
N LEU A 39 -3.64 -25.79 28.31
CA LEU A 39 -2.56 -26.66 27.81
C LEU A 39 -3.08 -27.96 27.18
N LYS A 40 -4.27 -28.44 27.55
CA LYS A 40 -4.90 -29.60 26.90
C LYS A 40 -5.21 -29.34 25.42
N LYS A 41 -5.51 -28.09 25.06
CA LYS A 41 -5.78 -27.70 23.67
C LYS A 41 -4.54 -27.16 22.97
N ILE A 42 -3.71 -26.41 23.69
CA ILE A 42 -2.50 -25.79 23.16
C ILE A 42 -1.32 -26.15 24.08
N PRO A 43 -0.73 -27.35 23.91
CA PRO A 43 0.28 -27.88 24.82
C PRO A 43 1.62 -27.12 24.82
N GLU A 44 1.85 -26.32 23.78
CA GLU A 44 3.08 -25.56 23.54
C GLU A 44 2.93 -24.06 23.82
N HIS A 45 1.92 -23.65 24.58
CA HIS A 45 1.76 -22.23 24.93
C HIS A 45 2.76 -21.81 26.02
N GLY A 46 3.74 -20.99 25.64
CA GLY A 46 4.86 -20.60 26.51
C GLY A 46 4.43 -19.90 27.80
N GLU A 47 3.54 -18.90 27.73
CA GLU A 47 3.10 -18.14 28.91
C GLU A 47 2.30 -19.00 29.89
N THR A 48 1.45 -19.89 29.39
CA THR A 48 0.66 -20.79 30.25
C THR A 48 1.55 -21.83 30.93
N LEU A 49 2.60 -22.32 30.25
CA LEU A 49 3.59 -23.20 30.87
C LEU A 49 4.39 -22.47 31.96
N ALA A 50 4.78 -21.22 31.73
CA ALA A 50 5.45 -20.39 32.74
C ALA A 50 4.53 -20.12 33.95
N MET A 51 3.28 -19.70 33.72
CA MET A 51 2.28 -19.49 34.79
C MET A 51 1.97 -20.77 35.57
N LYS A 52 1.90 -21.93 34.89
CA LYS A 52 1.75 -23.22 35.59
C LYS A 52 2.96 -23.51 36.48
N GLY A 53 4.16 -23.23 35.98
CA GLY A 53 5.39 -23.34 36.76
C GLY A 53 5.39 -22.43 37.99
N LEU A 54 4.90 -21.19 37.86
CA LEU A 54 4.72 -20.23 38.96
C LEU A 54 3.84 -20.80 40.08
N PHE A 55 2.68 -21.34 39.73
CA PHE A 55 1.79 -21.94 40.71
C PHE A 55 2.41 -23.16 41.39
N CYS A 56 3.14 -23.99 40.64
CA CYS A 56 3.87 -25.12 41.21
C CYS A 56 4.97 -24.65 42.19
N SER A 57 5.65 -23.54 41.90
CA SER A 57 6.67 -22.96 42.77
C SER A 57 6.10 -22.54 44.13
N HIS A 58 4.95 -21.85 44.11
CA HIS A 58 4.24 -21.40 45.32
C HIS A 58 3.57 -22.53 46.12
N LEU A 59 3.55 -23.75 45.58
CA LEU A 59 3.04 -24.96 46.22
C LEU A 59 4.17 -25.94 46.60
N ASP A 60 5.41 -25.45 46.75
CA ASP A 60 6.62 -26.21 47.07
C ASP A 60 6.99 -27.34 46.07
N ARG A 61 6.40 -27.34 44.87
CA ARG A 61 6.74 -28.27 43.77
C ARG A 61 7.86 -27.68 42.90
N LYS A 62 9.02 -27.44 43.52
CA LYS A 62 10.11 -26.66 42.90
C LYS A 62 10.69 -27.34 41.66
N GLU A 63 10.98 -28.63 41.65
CA GLU A 63 11.58 -29.30 40.49
C GLU A 63 10.68 -29.27 39.24
N GLU A 64 9.39 -29.54 39.43
CA GLU A 64 8.40 -29.47 38.36
C GLU A 64 8.21 -28.04 37.84
N ALA A 65 8.21 -27.05 38.73
CA ALA A 65 8.20 -25.65 38.35
C ALA A 65 9.42 -25.27 37.48
N HIS A 66 10.58 -25.88 37.72
CA HIS A 66 11.79 -25.66 36.92
C HIS A 66 11.66 -26.19 35.49
N GLU A 67 11.19 -27.43 35.33
CA GLU A 67 11.03 -28.02 34.00
C GLU A 67 9.94 -27.31 33.17
N LEU A 68 8.83 -26.92 33.81
CA LEU A 68 7.76 -26.17 33.15
C LEU A 68 8.21 -24.78 32.67
N ILE A 69 8.95 -24.05 33.50
CA ILE A 69 9.47 -22.72 33.15
C ILE A 69 10.54 -22.82 32.06
N LYS A 70 11.48 -23.77 32.14
CA LYS A 70 12.46 -24.02 31.06
C LYS A 70 11.77 -24.33 29.72
N LYS A 71 10.69 -25.12 29.76
CA LYS A 71 9.89 -25.44 28.58
C LYS A 71 9.17 -24.18 28.06
N GLY A 72 8.61 -23.36 28.95
CA GLY A 72 8.01 -22.07 28.61
C GLY A 72 8.98 -21.12 27.92
N ILE A 73 10.21 -20.99 28.45
CA ILE A 73 11.27 -20.15 27.88
C ILE A 73 11.65 -20.58 26.47
N ARG A 74 11.78 -21.89 26.22
CA ARG A 74 12.08 -22.40 24.86
C ARG A 74 10.95 -22.12 23.87
N LEU A 75 9.73 -21.95 24.35
CA LEU A 75 8.55 -21.79 23.51
C LEU A 75 8.21 -20.31 23.26
N ASP A 76 8.45 -19.42 24.23
CA ASP A 76 8.23 -17.98 24.08
C ASP A 76 9.09 -17.13 25.04
N ILE A 77 10.39 -16.98 24.73
CA ILE A 77 11.32 -16.14 25.51
C ILE A 77 10.97 -14.65 25.48
N SER A 78 10.23 -14.23 24.47
CA SER A 78 9.88 -12.84 24.24
C SER A 78 8.65 -12.37 25.03
N SER A 79 7.97 -13.27 25.76
CA SER A 79 6.85 -12.90 26.63
C SER A 79 7.38 -12.23 27.91
N PRO A 80 6.86 -11.06 28.31
CA PRO A 80 7.23 -10.41 29.57
C PRO A 80 7.12 -11.33 30.78
N ILE A 81 6.06 -12.14 30.84
CA ILE A 81 5.80 -13.09 31.93
C ILE A 81 6.88 -14.18 31.95
N VAL A 82 7.15 -14.79 30.80
CA VAL A 82 8.18 -15.85 30.68
C VAL A 82 9.57 -15.30 30.99
N TRP A 83 9.85 -14.07 30.55
CA TRP A 83 11.10 -13.36 30.80
C TRP A 83 11.31 -13.02 32.28
N HIS A 84 10.25 -12.58 32.97
CA HIS A 84 10.25 -12.33 34.41
C HIS A 84 10.62 -13.58 35.19
N GLU A 85 9.95 -14.69 34.90
CA GLU A 85 10.23 -15.97 35.55
C GLU A 85 11.65 -16.48 35.29
N ALA A 86 12.12 -16.34 34.06
CA ALA A 86 13.49 -16.69 33.71
C ALA A 86 14.50 -15.84 34.51
N SER A 87 14.26 -14.54 34.58
CA SER A 87 15.15 -13.58 35.24
C SER A 87 15.18 -13.77 36.76
N GLN A 88 14.01 -14.00 37.39
CA GLN A 88 13.92 -14.30 38.82
C GLN A 88 14.74 -15.54 39.18
N LYS A 89 14.59 -16.63 38.43
CA LYS A 89 15.35 -17.87 38.70
C LYS A 89 16.84 -17.71 38.48
N LEU A 90 17.23 -16.96 37.46
CA LEU A 90 18.64 -16.64 37.22
C LEU A 90 19.20 -15.82 38.40
N LEU A 91 18.41 -14.91 38.96
CA LEU A 91 18.77 -14.14 40.13
C LEU A 91 18.88 -15.00 41.39
N GLU A 92 17.90 -15.86 41.68
CA GLU A 92 17.92 -16.78 42.83
C GLU A 92 19.11 -17.76 42.78
N SER A 93 19.42 -18.27 41.58
CA SER A 93 20.50 -19.24 41.39
C SER A 93 21.89 -18.60 41.37
N LYS A 94 22.01 -17.37 40.87
CA LYS A 94 23.28 -16.66 40.70
C LYS A 94 23.13 -15.16 41.03
N PRO A 95 22.92 -14.81 42.32
CA PRO A 95 22.73 -13.43 42.74
C PRO A 95 24.00 -12.58 42.64
N GLN A 96 25.18 -13.21 42.57
CA GLN A 96 26.46 -12.51 42.42
C GLN A 96 26.66 -11.86 41.04
N LEU A 97 25.85 -12.21 40.04
CA LEU A 97 25.98 -11.67 38.70
C LEU A 97 25.07 -10.46 38.51
N LYS A 98 25.67 -9.28 38.33
CA LYS A 98 24.98 -8.01 38.02
C LYS A 98 23.91 -8.15 36.93
N VAL A 99 24.23 -8.87 35.85
CA VAL A 99 23.33 -9.08 34.69
C VAL A 99 21.98 -9.69 35.09
N ASN A 100 21.92 -10.52 36.14
CA ASN A 100 20.69 -11.16 36.57
C ASN A 100 19.76 -10.18 37.30
N TRP A 101 20.31 -9.30 38.15
CA TRP A 101 19.57 -8.21 38.78
C TRP A 101 18.97 -7.27 37.74
N LEU A 102 19.78 -6.89 36.76
CA LEU A 102 19.36 -6.01 35.68
C LEU A 102 18.26 -6.65 34.82
N GLY A 103 18.40 -7.93 34.46
CA GLY A 103 17.37 -8.65 33.71
C GLY A 103 16.05 -8.76 34.47
N TYR A 104 16.13 -8.93 35.79
CA TYR A 104 14.96 -8.97 36.66
C TYR A 104 14.27 -7.60 36.77
N ALA A 105 15.03 -6.51 36.95
CA ALA A 105 14.46 -5.16 36.94
C ALA A 105 13.77 -4.82 35.60
N VAL A 106 14.43 -5.12 34.47
CA VAL A 106 13.84 -4.93 33.15
C VAL A 106 12.57 -5.76 32.97
N SER A 107 12.50 -6.96 33.55
CA SER A 107 11.29 -7.77 33.50
C SER A 107 10.10 -7.13 34.20
N PHE A 108 10.29 -6.48 35.36
CA PHE A 108 9.24 -5.73 36.05
C PHE A 108 8.77 -4.54 35.23
N TYR A 109 9.71 -3.84 34.59
CA TYR A 109 9.37 -2.76 33.66
C TYR A 109 8.48 -3.28 32.51
N LEU A 110 8.78 -4.44 31.94
CA LEU A 110 7.97 -5.05 30.88
C LEU A 110 6.60 -5.56 31.34
N LEU A 111 6.42 -5.80 32.63
CA LEU A 111 5.12 -6.10 33.25
C LEU A 111 4.29 -4.82 33.52
N GLY A 112 4.88 -3.64 33.35
CA GLY A 112 4.23 -2.35 33.61
C GLY A 112 4.40 -1.86 35.04
N GLU A 113 5.41 -2.35 35.77
CA GLU A 113 5.67 -2.02 37.17
C GLU A 113 7.04 -1.31 37.34
N PRO A 114 7.19 -0.05 36.88
CA PRO A 114 8.46 0.69 36.95
C PRO A 114 8.94 0.94 38.39
N ASP A 115 8.02 1.09 39.35
CA ASP A 115 8.35 1.25 40.78
C ASP A 115 9.08 0.03 41.36
N LEU A 116 8.62 -1.17 41.02
CA LEU A 116 9.26 -2.41 41.47
C LEU A 116 10.58 -2.62 40.76
N ALA A 117 10.66 -2.24 39.48
CA ALA A 117 11.92 -2.25 38.74
C ALA A 117 12.98 -1.35 39.40
N ASP A 118 12.62 -0.14 39.82
CA ASP A 118 13.57 0.75 40.52
C ASP A 118 13.99 0.19 41.88
N LYS A 119 13.05 -0.35 42.67
CA LYS A 119 13.37 -0.99 43.98
C LYS A 119 14.37 -2.13 43.84
N VAL A 120 14.23 -2.98 42.82
CA VAL A 120 15.21 -4.05 42.54
C VAL A 120 16.59 -3.48 42.23
N LEU A 121 16.66 -2.38 41.47
CA LEU A 121 17.93 -1.71 41.17
C LEU A 121 18.50 -0.96 42.38
N GLU A 122 17.64 -0.45 43.25
CA GLU A 122 18.02 0.15 44.52
C GLU A 122 18.69 -0.89 45.43
N GLU A 123 18.03 -2.04 45.67
CA GLU A 123 18.57 -3.16 46.44
C GLU A 123 19.91 -3.65 45.90
N TYR A 124 20.03 -3.77 44.56
CA TYR A 124 21.31 -4.08 43.92
C TYR A 124 22.35 -2.97 44.19
N GLY A 125 21.97 -1.71 44.09
CA GLY A 125 22.83 -0.58 44.39
C GLY A 125 23.35 -0.63 45.83
N GLU A 126 22.49 -0.91 46.80
CA GLU A 126 22.83 -0.99 48.22
C GLU A 126 23.77 -2.14 48.54
N THR A 127 23.51 -3.33 47.98
CA THR A 127 24.36 -4.52 48.16
C THR A 127 25.76 -4.34 47.54
N THR A 128 25.91 -3.43 46.59
CA THR A 128 27.17 -3.15 45.89
C THR A 128 27.89 -1.88 46.40
N LYS A 129 27.30 -1.14 47.35
CA LYS A 129 27.92 0.06 47.97
C LYS A 129 29.29 -0.32 48.57
N GLY A 130 30.37 0.17 47.95
CA GLY A 130 31.76 -0.05 48.40
C GLY A 130 32.64 -0.97 47.53
N GLN A 131 32.10 -1.63 46.50
CA GLN A 131 32.87 -2.52 45.60
C GLN A 131 33.26 -1.88 44.24
N ILE A 132 32.87 -0.64 43.98
CA ILE A 132 33.15 0.04 42.71
C ILE A 132 34.60 0.56 42.72
N GLN A 133 35.55 -0.32 42.41
CA GLN A 133 36.90 0.10 42.01
C GLN A 133 36.86 0.60 40.57
N THR A 134 36.77 1.92 40.42
CA THR A 134 36.94 2.66 39.17
C THR A 134 38.29 2.33 38.53
N THR A 135 38.31 1.39 37.58
CA THR A 135 39.57 1.02 36.91
C THR A 135 39.46 0.84 35.39
N SER A 136 38.29 1.07 34.77
CA SER A 136 38.18 1.07 33.30
C SER A 136 37.10 2.04 32.78
N SER A 137 37.34 2.63 31.60
CA SER A 137 36.40 3.52 30.91
C SER A 137 35.08 2.85 30.54
N LEU A 138 35.09 1.54 30.28
CA LEU A 138 33.90 0.71 30.06
C LEU A 138 32.99 0.65 31.31
N SER A 139 33.58 0.61 32.51
CA SER A 139 32.81 0.63 33.76
C SER A 139 32.09 1.95 33.98
N PHE A 140 32.63 3.07 33.47
CA PHE A 140 32.01 4.39 33.64
C PHE A 140 30.78 4.57 32.75
N TYR A 141 30.84 4.11 31.49
CA TYR A 141 29.67 4.12 30.60
C TYR A 141 28.52 3.24 31.16
N GLU A 142 28.85 2.04 31.62
CA GLU A 142 27.88 1.12 32.22
C GLU A 142 27.24 1.71 33.49
N ASP A 143 28.02 2.41 34.31
CA ASP A 143 27.52 3.10 35.49
C ASP A 143 26.61 4.28 35.11
N SER A 144 26.99 5.06 34.10
CA SER A 144 26.18 6.15 33.54
C SER A 144 24.82 5.65 33.04
N GLU A 145 24.78 4.55 32.27
CA GLU A 145 23.51 3.98 31.80
C GLU A 145 22.65 3.45 32.95
N PHE A 146 23.28 2.82 33.94
CA PHE A 146 22.57 2.34 35.12
C PHE A 146 21.86 3.47 35.87
N VAL A 147 22.57 4.57 36.16
CA VAL A 147 21.97 5.70 36.89
C VAL A 147 20.89 6.40 36.06
N LEU A 148 21.11 6.59 34.76
CA LEU A 148 20.12 7.20 33.87
C LEU A 148 18.88 6.32 33.71
N PHE A 149 19.02 5.00 33.68
CA PHE A 149 17.89 4.08 33.61
C PHE A 149 17.05 4.14 34.89
N ARG A 150 17.67 4.26 36.07
CA ARG A 150 16.92 4.48 37.32
C ARG A 150 16.14 5.79 37.31
N ALA A 151 16.75 6.89 36.87
CA ALA A 151 16.04 8.17 36.72
C ALA A 151 14.85 8.05 35.76
N PHE A 152 15.02 7.34 34.65
CA PHE A 152 13.94 7.03 33.70
C PHE A 152 12.81 6.21 34.34
N LEU A 153 13.11 5.19 35.16
CA LEU A 153 12.08 4.42 35.86
C LEU A 153 11.30 5.29 36.85
N MET A 154 11.97 6.14 37.61
CA MET A 154 11.32 7.08 38.54
C MET A 154 10.39 8.07 37.79
N GLN A 155 10.81 8.51 36.60
CA GLN A 155 9.99 9.36 35.74
C GLN A 155 8.74 8.62 35.21
N GLU A 156 8.88 7.38 34.73
CA GLU A 156 7.74 6.56 34.27
C GLU A 156 6.77 6.20 35.43
N SER A 157 7.27 6.18 36.67
CA SER A 157 6.48 6.05 37.90
C SER A 157 5.75 7.34 38.33
N ASN A 158 5.89 8.45 37.60
CA ASN A 158 5.39 9.79 37.96
C ASN A 158 5.98 10.36 39.28
N ASN A 159 7.13 9.86 39.74
CA ASN A 159 7.83 10.38 40.91
C ASN A 159 8.82 11.49 40.50
N PHE A 160 8.32 12.56 39.90
CA PHE A 160 9.14 13.56 39.20
C PHE A 160 10.14 14.29 40.09
N GLN A 161 9.75 14.66 41.32
CA GLN A 161 10.64 15.36 42.26
C GLN A 161 11.81 14.47 42.67
N ASN A 162 11.52 13.23 43.07
CA ASN A 162 12.54 12.26 43.44
C ASN A 162 13.47 11.96 42.25
N ALA A 163 12.93 11.88 41.03
CA ALA A 163 13.72 11.68 39.82
C ALA A 163 14.69 12.83 39.57
N LEU A 164 14.26 14.09 39.77
CA LEU A 164 15.11 15.27 39.60
C LEU A 164 16.23 15.33 40.65
N ASP A 165 15.88 15.13 41.91
CA ASP A 165 16.84 15.13 43.03
C ASP A 165 17.88 14.02 42.85
N TYR A 166 17.42 12.83 42.45
CA TYR A 166 18.30 11.71 42.14
C TYR A 166 19.20 12.02 40.95
N LEU A 167 18.66 12.56 39.85
CA LEU A 167 19.42 12.90 38.65
C LEU A 167 20.55 13.89 38.95
N GLU A 168 20.26 14.96 39.70
CA GLU A 168 21.28 15.93 40.13
C GLU A 168 22.34 15.29 41.06
N SER A 169 21.94 14.39 41.96
CA SER A 169 22.88 13.69 42.86
C SER A 169 23.88 12.80 42.13
N VAL A 170 23.54 12.31 40.93
CA VAL A 170 24.37 11.40 40.13
C VAL A 170 25.07 12.09 38.96
N ARG A 171 25.02 13.41 38.85
CA ARG A 171 25.56 14.19 37.73
C ARG A 171 26.99 13.80 37.33
N ASP A 172 27.88 13.65 38.31
CA ASP A 172 29.30 13.34 38.07
C ASP A 172 29.54 11.90 37.56
N ARG A 173 28.53 11.03 37.67
CA ARG A 173 28.58 9.64 37.18
C ARG A 173 28.04 9.49 35.76
N VAL A 174 27.49 10.57 35.18
CA VAL A 174 26.84 10.54 33.87
C VAL A 174 27.79 10.98 32.77
N CYS A 175 28.07 10.10 31.81
CA CYS A 175 28.82 10.46 30.60
C CYS A 175 27.93 11.05 29.48
N ASP A 176 26.65 10.65 29.41
CA ASP A 176 25.68 11.13 28.42
C ASP A 176 25.05 12.46 28.86
N HIS A 177 25.83 13.53 28.73
CA HIS A 177 25.43 14.87 29.16
C HIS A 177 24.21 15.41 28.41
N ARG A 178 24.01 15.00 27.15
CA ARG A 178 22.85 15.44 26.36
C ARG A 178 21.58 14.90 27.00
N THR A 179 21.48 13.59 27.21
CA THR A 179 20.25 13.02 27.77
C THR A 179 20.04 13.42 29.23
N PHE A 180 21.11 13.64 30.01
CA PHE A 180 21.00 14.28 31.31
C PHE A 180 20.25 15.62 31.24
N MET A 181 20.68 16.52 30.34
CA MET A 181 20.06 17.84 30.17
C MET A 181 18.63 17.75 29.64
N GLU A 182 18.35 16.82 28.71
CA GLU A 182 17.01 16.57 28.19
C GLU A 182 16.06 16.07 29.28
N THR A 183 16.46 15.06 30.05
CA THR A 183 15.67 14.52 31.17
C THR A 183 15.45 15.58 32.24
N LYS A 184 16.49 16.35 32.59
CA LYS A 184 16.35 17.47 33.53
C LYS A 184 15.32 18.50 33.05
N ALA A 185 15.42 18.96 31.80
CA ALA A 185 14.49 19.95 31.25
C ALA A 185 13.04 19.42 31.23
N GLN A 186 12.84 18.15 30.89
CA GLN A 186 11.53 17.50 30.93
C GLN A 186 10.96 17.39 32.35
N LEU A 187 11.77 17.00 33.33
CA LEU A 187 11.35 16.89 34.73
C LEU A 187 10.97 18.27 35.30
N LEU A 188 11.75 19.30 35.01
CA LEU A 188 11.45 20.68 35.42
C LEU A 188 10.11 21.18 34.84
N LEU A 189 9.80 20.83 33.58
CA LEU A 189 8.49 21.12 32.99
C LEU A 189 7.36 20.34 33.69
N GLN A 190 7.55 19.05 33.96
CA GLN A 190 6.56 18.21 34.62
C GLN A 190 6.28 18.64 36.07
N LEU A 191 7.26 19.27 36.73
CA LEU A 191 7.16 19.88 38.06
C LEU A 191 6.64 21.32 38.04
N GLU A 192 6.29 21.86 36.87
CA GLU A 192 5.85 23.25 36.69
C GLU A 192 6.89 24.29 37.15
N GLN A 193 8.17 23.92 37.19
CA GLN A 193 9.29 24.81 37.50
C GLN A 193 9.74 25.54 36.24
N PHE A 194 8.90 26.46 35.78
CA PHE A 194 9.02 27.10 34.46
C PHE A 194 10.30 27.92 34.26
N GLU A 195 10.78 28.65 35.27
CA GLU A 195 12.00 29.47 35.14
C GLU A 195 13.26 28.62 34.93
N ASP A 196 13.41 27.57 35.74
CA ASP A 196 14.53 26.63 35.62
C ASP A 196 14.42 25.81 34.33
N ALA A 197 13.21 25.42 33.93
CA ALA A 197 12.96 24.75 32.65
C ALA A 197 13.38 25.63 31.46
N GLN A 198 13.07 26.94 31.48
CA GLN A 198 13.50 27.87 30.44
C GLN A 198 15.03 27.92 30.33
N ALA A 199 15.74 28.02 31.46
CA ALA A 199 17.21 28.03 31.46
C ALA A 199 17.80 26.70 30.92
N ALA A 200 17.19 25.57 31.28
CA ALA A 200 17.58 24.26 30.78
C ALA A 200 17.37 24.12 29.26
N TYR A 201 16.22 24.57 28.73
CA TYR A 201 15.96 24.53 27.29
C TYR A 201 16.82 25.51 26.49
N LEU A 202 17.12 26.70 27.01
CA LEU A 202 18.07 27.62 26.37
C LEU A 202 19.47 26.98 26.27
N SER A 203 19.91 26.25 27.30
CA SER A 203 21.16 25.51 27.26
C SER A 203 21.15 24.39 26.20
N LEU A 204 20.02 23.69 26.04
CA LEU A 204 19.83 22.69 24.99
C LEU A 204 19.81 23.30 23.58
N ILE A 205 19.18 24.46 23.40
CA ILE A 205 19.17 25.20 22.13
C ILE A 205 20.58 25.67 21.77
N GLN A 206 21.38 26.08 22.76
CA GLN A 206 22.78 26.41 22.54
C GLN A 206 23.58 25.22 22.01
N MET A 207 23.27 23.99 22.45
CA MET A 207 23.90 22.78 21.93
C MET A 207 23.42 22.44 20.51
N ASN A 208 22.12 22.57 20.23
CA ASN A 208 21.55 22.32 18.92
C ASN A 208 20.32 23.21 18.65
N PRO A 209 20.48 24.35 17.95
CA PRO A 209 19.38 25.28 17.70
C PRO A 209 18.40 24.79 16.63
N ASP A 210 18.74 23.74 15.87
CA ASP A 210 17.89 23.16 14.83
C ASP A 210 17.06 21.95 15.34
N HIS A 211 17.00 21.72 16.65
CA HIS A 211 16.16 20.68 17.24
C HIS A 211 14.77 21.20 17.64
N SER A 212 13.72 20.74 16.93
CA SER A 212 12.34 21.20 17.14
C SER A 212 11.82 20.95 18.56
N GLY A 213 12.21 19.85 19.19
CA GLY A 213 11.79 19.52 20.55
C GLY A 213 12.32 20.49 21.61
N TYR A 214 13.48 21.10 21.40
CA TYR A 214 14.06 22.03 22.39
C TYR A 214 13.37 23.39 22.31
N VAL A 215 13.12 23.87 21.09
CA VAL A 215 12.38 25.11 20.87
C VAL A 215 10.94 24.96 21.35
N SER A 216 10.27 23.84 21.05
CA SER A 216 8.91 23.59 21.55
C SER A 216 8.85 23.44 23.08
N GLY A 217 9.89 22.88 23.70
CA GLY A 217 10.01 22.84 25.16
C GLY A 217 10.19 24.23 25.78
N LEU A 218 10.93 25.13 25.12
CA LEU A 218 11.05 26.53 25.54
C LEU A 218 9.73 27.30 25.39
N GLU A 219 8.98 27.08 24.30
CA GLU A 219 7.64 27.65 24.12
C GLU A 219 6.70 27.22 25.26
N GLU A 220 6.74 25.94 25.64
CA GLU A 220 5.98 25.39 26.75
C GLU A 220 6.40 25.98 28.10
N ALA A 221 7.71 26.06 28.35
CA ALA A 221 8.27 26.64 29.58
C ALA A 221 7.94 28.12 29.76
N LYS A 222 7.66 28.84 28.66
CA LYS A 222 7.20 30.24 28.68
C LYS A 222 5.68 30.40 28.72
N GLY A 223 4.91 29.31 28.71
CA GLY A 223 3.45 29.35 28.65
C GLY A 223 2.89 29.81 27.29
N LEU A 224 3.70 29.73 26.24
CA LEU A 224 3.39 30.18 24.88
C LEU A 224 2.87 29.06 23.97
N LYS A 225 2.58 27.88 24.54
CA LYS A 225 2.07 26.70 23.83
C LYS A 225 0.59 26.50 24.15
N GLY A 226 -0.20 26.08 23.15
CA GLY A 226 -1.66 25.88 23.30
C GLY A 226 -2.47 26.94 22.55
N GLU A 227 -3.58 27.41 23.14
CA GLU A 227 -4.39 28.49 22.56
C GLU A 227 -3.61 29.82 22.56
N LEU A 228 -3.43 30.36 21.35
CA LEU A 228 -2.65 31.55 21.06
C LEU A 228 -3.61 32.75 20.90
N ASP A 229 -3.49 33.72 21.79
CA ASP A 229 -4.05 35.05 21.62
C ASP A 229 -3.01 35.96 20.92
N GLU A 230 -3.44 37.14 20.47
CA GLU A 230 -2.57 38.09 19.78
C GLU A 230 -1.33 38.47 20.62
N ALA A 231 -1.49 38.58 21.95
CA ALA A 231 -0.41 38.90 22.88
C ALA A 231 0.64 37.79 22.97
N LYS A 232 0.24 36.51 23.06
CA LYS A 232 1.19 35.38 23.04
C LYS A 232 1.89 35.24 21.70
N VAL A 233 1.20 35.53 20.59
CA VAL A 233 1.85 35.53 19.26
C VAL A 233 2.93 36.61 19.19
N GLU A 234 2.67 37.81 19.71
CA GLU A 234 3.68 38.87 19.78
C GLU A 234 4.89 38.46 20.63
N GLN A 235 4.65 37.86 21.80
CA GLN A 235 5.72 37.34 22.68
C GLN A 235 6.52 36.22 22.02
N LEU A 236 5.87 35.30 21.29
CA LEU A 236 6.54 34.25 20.50
C LEU A 236 7.44 34.86 19.44
N LEU A 237 6.93 35.82 18.65
CA LEU A 237 7.70 36.46 17.59
C LEU A 237 8.90 37.24 18.15
N ALA A 238 8.74 37.91 19.30
CA ALA A 238 9.85 38.55 20.01
C ALA A 238 10.92 37.55 20.45
N MET A 239 10.51 36.43 21.07
CA MET A 239 11.43 35.36 21.46
C MET A 239 12.22 34.83 20.26
N TYR A 240 11.55 34.57 19.13
CA TYR A 240 12.21 34.11 17.92
C TYR A 240 13.13 35.16 17.30
N ALA A 241 12.81 36.46 17.43
CA ALA A 241 13.70 37.53 16.99
C ALA A 241 15.00 37.55 17.82
N ASP A 242 14.93 37.34 19.14
CA ASP A 242 16.10 37.23 20.01
C ASP A 242 16.94 35.99 19.67
N LEU A 243 16.29 34.85 19.49
CA LEU A 243 16.95 33.61 19.08
C LEU A 243 17.60 33.75 17.69
N LYS A 244 16.98 34.47 16.76
CA LYS A 244 17.54 34.75 15.44
C LYS A 244 18.84 35.56 15.52
N GLN A 245 18.95 36.51 16.45
CA GLN A 245 20.18 37.27 16.65
C GLN A 245 21.32 36.37 17.13
N GLN A 246 21.02 35.43 18.02
CA GLN A 246 22.01 34.49 18.56
C GLN A 246 22.37 33.39 17.54
N TYR A 247 21.39 32.92 16.76
CA TYR A 247 21.52 31.78 15.86
C TYR A 247 21.04 32.09 14.43
N PRO A 248 21.66 33.05 13.71
CA PRO A 248 21.18 33.52 12.41
C PRO A 248 21.25 32.47 11.29
N LYS A 249 22.00 31.38 11.49
CA LYS A 249 22.16 30.27 10.53
C LYS A 249 21.15 29.14 10.72
N SER A 250 20.43 29.11 11.84
CA SER A 250 19.45 28.04 12.11
C SER A 250 18.27 28.16 11.16
N HIS A 251 17.99 27.10 10.41
CA HIS A 251 16.83 27.06 9.54
C HIS A 251 15.54 27.02 10.35
N LEU A 252 15.54 26.26 11.46
CA LEU A 252 14.36 26.10 12.31
C LEU A 252 13.90 27.46 12.86
N ILE A 253 14.82 28.24 13.45
CA ILE A 253 14.52 29.54 14.06
C ILE A 253 14.01 30.55 13.03
N LEU A 254 14.46 30.48 11.78
CA LEU A 254 13.95 31.33 10.71
C LEU A 254 12.57 30.88 10.19
N ARG A 255 12.30 29.58 10.20
CA ARG A 255 11.12 28.98 9.57
C ARG A 255 9.90 28.93 10.48
N VAL A 256 10.07 28.54 11.75
CA VAL A 256 8.94 28.33 12.68
C VAL A 256 8.10 29.59 12.92
N PRO A 257 8.67 30.82 13.03
CA PRO A 257 7.89 32.05 13.20
C PRO A 257 6.80 32.27 12.13
N LEU A 258 7.02 31.76 10.91
CA LEU A 258 6.07 31.86 9.80
C LEU A 258 4.76 31.08 10.05
N ASN A 259 4.77 30.12 10.96
CA ASN A 259 3.56 29.41 11.36
C ASN A 259 2.59 30.36 12.10
N TYR A 260 3.12 31.32 12.86
CA TYR A 260 2.34 32.21 13.73
C TYR A 260 2.10 33.59 13.13
N ALA A 261 3.04 34.12 12.36
CA ALA A 261 2.90 35.46 11.77
C ALA A 261 1.80 35.54 10.70
N THR A 262 1.16 36.70 10.59
CA THR A 262 0.12 37.04 9.59
C THR A 262 0.40 38.40 8.93
N GLY A 263 -0.26 38.68 7.80
CA GLY A 263 -0.19 39.96 7.10
C GLY A 263 1.22 40.49 6.79
N VAL A 264 1.49 41.73 7.18
CA VAL A 264 2.76 42.44 6.87
C VAL A 264 3.96 41.82 7.58
N VAL A 265 3.78 41.39 8.84
CA VAL A 265 4.86 40.77 9.63
C VAL A 265 5.26 39.44 8.99
N PHE A 266 4.28 38.65 8.54
CA PHE A 266 4.54 37.43 7.79
C PHE A 266 5.35 37.69 6.53
N LYS A 267 4.96 38.71 5.74
CA LYS A 267 5.66 39.07 4.51
C LYS A 267 7.13 39.44 4.76
N GLN A 268 7.42 40.20 5.82
CA GLN A 268 8.80 40.61 6.16
C GLN A 268 9.66 39.40 6.59
N LEU A 269 9.12 38.52 7.43
CA LEU A 269 9.82 37.31 7.85
C LEU A 269 10.05 36.35 6.67
N LEU A 270 9.06 36.22 5.80
CA LEU A 270 9.11 35.40 4.60
C LEU A 270 10.17 35.92 3.62
N ASP A 271 10.18 37.23 3.34
CA ASP A 271 11.15 37.89 2.45
C ASP A 271 12.59 37.56 2.90
N ASN A 272 12.86 37.75 4.19
CA ASN A 272 14.15 37.46 4.79
C ASN A 272 14.57 35.99 4.60
N LEU A 273 13.66 35.03 4.86
CA LEU A 273 13.93 33.61 4.68
C LEU A 273 14.19 33.27 3.20
N LEU A 274 13.32 33.72 2.29
CA LEU A 274 13.40 33.39 0.87
C LEU A 274 14.69 33.91 0.23
N VAL A 275 15.07 35.15 0.49
CA VAL A 275 16.29 35.75 -0.07
C VAL A 275 17.53 34.97 0.36
N ILE A 276 17.63 34.62 1.65
CA ILE A 276 18.74 33.81 2.17
C ILE A 276 18.80 32.45 1.45
N MET A 277 17.65 31.78 1.30
CA MET A 277 17.60 30.43 0.74
C MET A 277 17.81 30.40 -0.78
N PHE A 278 17.33 31.40 -1.51
CA PHE A 278 17.57 31.53 -2.95
C PHE A 278 19.03 31.87 -3.27
N ARG A 279 19.65 32.79 -2.51
CA ARG A 279 21.09 33.09 -2.65
C ARG A 279 21.98 31.89 -2.34
N LYS A 280 21.59 31.07 -1.37
CA LYS A 280 22.28 29.81 -1.04
C LYS A 280 22.01 28.69 -2.07
N GLY A 281 20.92 28.80 -2.83
CA GLY A 281 20.52 27.83 -3.85
C GLY A 281 20.00 26.52 -3.29
N VAL A 282 19.05 26.58 -2.35
CA VAL A 282 18.50 25.40 -1.67
C VAL A 282 17.36 24.75 -2.48
N PRO A 283 17.52 23.54 -3.05
CA PRO A 283 16.48 22.89 -3.86
C PRO A 283 15.24 22.47 -3.06
N SER A 284 15.39 22.26 -1.75
CA SER A 284 14.32 21.79 -0.86
C SER A 284 13.45 22.90 -0.28
N LEU A 285 13.69 24.17 -0.62
CA LEU A 285 13.01 25.33 -0.05
C LEU A 285 11.48 25.20 -0.14
N PHE A 286 10.94 24.87 -1.30
CA PHE A 286 9.50 24.68 -1.47
C PHE A 286 8.93 23.64 -0.50
N ASN A 287 9.63 22.50 -0.33
CA ASN A 287 9.18 21.45 0.57
C ASN A 287 9.19 21.87 2.05
N SER A 288 10.00 22.86 2.41
CA SER A 288 10.10 23.39 3.77
C SER A 288 8.98 24.36 4.14
N ILE A 289 8.34 25.02 3.17
CA ILE A 289 7.27 26.01 3.40
C ILE A 289 5.92 25.60 2.82
N LYS A 290 5.82 24.46 2.13
CA LYS A 290 4.59 23.97 1.48
C LYS A 290 3.38 23.86 2.42
N ASP A 291 3.62 23.63 3.71
CA ASP A 291 2.59 23.50 4.74
C ASP A 291 1.94 24.85 5.06
N LEU A 292 2.65 25.98 4.84
CA LEU A 292 2.08 27.32 4.93
C LEU A 292 1.05 27.60 3.82
N LEU A 293 1.09 26.84 2.72
CA LEU A 293 0.13 26.99 1.61
C LEU A 293 -1.26 26.42 1.93
N LEU A 294 -1.45 25.81 3.11
CA LEU A 294 -2.77 25.42 3.60
C LEU A 294 -3.61 26.64 3.98
N ASP A 295 -2.96 27.74 4.37
CA ASP A 295 -3.57 29.03 4.63
C ASP A 295 -3.58 29.86 3.34
N GLN A 296 -4.78 30.26 2.90
CA GLN A 296 -4.97 30.98 1.65
C GLN A 296 -4.29 32.36 1.65
N GLU A 297 -4.29 33.07 2.77
CA GLU A 297 -3.66 34.40 2.87
C GLU A 297 -2.15 34.27 2.69
N LYS A 298 -1.54 33.30 3.39
CA LYS A 298 -0.10 33.03 3.30
C LYS A 298 0.29 32.54 1.91
N ALA A 299 -0.53 31.68 1.31
CA ALA A 299 -0.35 31.22 -0.06
C ALA A 299 -0.29 32.37 -1.07
N ASP A 300 -1.20 33.32 -0.98
CA ASP A 300 -1.25 34.48 -1.87
C ASP A 300 -0.03 35.39 -1.67
N ILE A 301 0.36 35.66 -0.42
CA ILE A 301 1.58 36.45 -0.11
C ILE A 301 2.84 35.76 -0.67
N ILE A 302 2.99 34.44 -0.48
CA ILE A 302 4.13 33.67 -1.00
C ILE A 302 4.18 33.77 -2.52
N LYS A 303 3.05 33.54 -3.20
CA LYS A 303 2.96 33.59 -4.65
C LYS A 303 3.35 34.97 -5.18
N THR A 304 2.72 36.04 -4.69
CA THR A 304 3.01 37.40 -5.13
C THR A 304 4.46 37.81 -4.86
N THR A 305 5.02 37.42 -3.72
CA THR A 305 6.42 37.74 -3.37
C THR A 305 7.41 37.10 -4.35
N VAL A 306 7.22 35.82 -4.68
CA VAL A 306 8.12 35.10 -5.59
C VAL A 306 7.92 35.54 -7.05
N GLU A 307 6.69 35.83 -7.47
CA GLU A 307 6.41 36.40 -8.81
C GLU A 307 7.09 37.78 -8.97
N ASN A 308 7.04 38.64 -7.94
CA ASN A 308 7.76 39.92 -7.94
C ASN A 308 9.28 39.74 -8.04
N TYR A 309 9.85 38.76 -7.34
CA TYR A 309 11.28 38.45 -7.47
C TYR A 309 11.63 38.05 -8.91
N TYR A 310 10.82 37.20 -9.53
CA TYR A 310 11.04 36.80 -10.92
C TYR A 310 11.00 38.00 -11.88
N GLU A 311 10.01 38.89 -11.75
CA GLU A 311 9.93 40.09 -12.58
C GLU A 311 11.13 41.02 -12.42
N ASN A 312 11.55 41.26 -11.18
CA ASN A 312 12.69 42.12 -10.88
C ASN A 312 14.02 41.50 -11.34
N LEU A 313 14.20 40.20 -11.15
CA LEU A 313 15.39 39.48 -11.64
C LEU A 313 15.48 39.53 -13.17
N THR A 314 14.35 39.42 -13.87
CA THR A 314 14.31 39.47 -15.34
C THR A 314 14.61 40.87 -15.89
N LYS A 315 14.18 41.94 -15.20
CA LYS A 315 14.34 43.32 -15.66
C LYS A 315 15.65 43.97 -15.20
N PHE A 316 16.06 43.72 -13.95
CA PHE A 316 17.12 44.45 -13.26
C PHE A 316 18.24 43.54 -12.72
N ASN A 317 18.09 42.21 -12.75
CA ASN A 317 18.97 41.24 -12.10
C ASN A 317 19.12 41.42 -10.58
N THR A 318 18.09 41.96 -9.91
CA THR A 318 18.06 42.15 -8.44
C THR A 318 16.71 41.66 -7.87
N PHE A 319 16.60 41.44 -6.56
CA PHE A 319 15.31 41.15 -5.93
C PHE A 319 14.38 42.37 -5.83
N TYR A 320 14.95 43.57 -5.68
CA TYR A 320 14.22 44.78 -5.27
C TYR A 320 14.18 45.89 -6.33
N GLY A 321 14.67 45.65 -7.55
CA GLY A 321 14.62 46.60 -8.66
C GLY A 321 15.91 47.41 -8.85
N GLU A 322 15.78 48.57 -9.50
CA GLU A 322 16.90 49.42 -9.89
C GLU A 322 17.66 50.00 -8.68
N GLY A 323 18.99 50.04 -8.74
CA GLY A 323 19.84 50.60 -7.67
C GLY A 323 20.24 49.63 -6.54
N HIS A 324 19.89 48.35 -6.66
CA HIS A 324 20.31 47.29 -5.73
C HIS A 324 21.45 46.42 -6.29
N ASP A 325 22.10 45.65 -5.42
CA ASP A 325 23.17 44.72 -5.80
C ASP A 325 22.66 43.62 -6.75
N VAL A 326 23.44 43.37 -7.80
CA VAL A 326 23.15 42.34 -8.80
C VAL A 326 23.28 40.94 -8.17
N GLU A 327 22.27 40.12 -8.37
CA GLU A 327 22.21 38.75 -7.88
C GLU A 327 22.94 37.76 -8.80
N SER A 328 23.37 36.63 -8.24
CA SER A 328 23.96 35.54 -9.02
C SER A 328 22.94 34.94 -10.00
N PRO A 329 23.35 34.52 -11.22
CA PRO A 329 22.46 33.80 -12.15
C PRO A 329 21.82 32.54 -11.55
N SER A 330 22.46 31.93 -10.54
CA SER A 330 21.89 30.80 -9.81
C SER A 330 20.59 31.17 -9.08
N VAL A 331 20.40 32.42 -8.67
CA VAL A 331 19.17 32.87 -7.99
C VAL A 331 17.98 32.77 -8.93
N TYR A 332 18.15 33.20 -10.19
CA TYR A 332 17.12 33.10 -11.22
C TYR A 332 16.68 31.64 -11.44
N LEU A 333 17.64 30.71 -11.49
CA LEU A 333 17.37 29.28 -11.59
C LEU A 333 16.49 28.78 -10.43
N TRP A 334 16.82 29.14 -9.19
CA TRP A 334 16.08 28.63 -8.03
C TRP A 334 14.71 29.28 -7.85
N VAL A 335 14.54 30.55 -8.26
CA VAL A 335 13.24 31.22 -8.30
C VAL A 335 12.31 30.58 -9.34
N THR A 336 12.81 30.34 -10.57
CA THR A 336 12.03 29.66 -11.62
C THR A 336 11.72 28.20 -11.25
N TYR A 337 12.66 27.49 -10.61
CA TYR A 337 12.43 26.15 -10.06
C TYR A 337 11.36 26.15 -8.97
N PHE A 338 11.37 27.12 -8.05
CA PHE A 338 10.36 27.26 -7.01
C PHE A 338 8.97 27.51 -7.61
N LEU A 339 8.87 28.41 -8.60
CA LEU A 339 7.61 28.68 -9.31
C LEU A 339 7.07 27.42 -10.01
N ALA A 340 7.93 26.61 -10.61
CA ALA A 340 7.54 25.33 -11.19
C ALA A 340 6.93 24.38 -10.14
N GLN A 341 7.55 24.29 -8.95
CA GLN A 341 7.04 23.48 -7.84
C GLN A 341 5.72 24.01 -7.27
N LEU A 342 5.57 25.35 -7.20
CA LEU A 342 4.35 26.01 -6.75
C LEU A 342 3.18 25.78 -7.73
N SER A 343 3.40 25.93 -9.04
CA SER A 343 2.39 25.60 -10.06
C SER A 343 2.00 24.12 -10.03
N ASP A 344 2.97 23.21 -9.88
CA ASP A 344 2.71 21.76 -9.75
C ASP A 344 1.86 21.41 -8.51
N TYR A 345 2.03 22.16 -7.42
CA TYR A 345 1.24 22.00 -6.20
C TYR A 345 -0.24 22.31 -6.42
N TYR A 346 -0.55 23.39 -7.15
CA TYR A 346 -1.92 23.75 -7.53
C TYR A 346 -2.49 22.92 -8.70
N ARG A 347 -1.74 21.92 -9.19
CA ARG A 347 -2.12 21.07 -10.34
C ARG A 347 -2.23 21.82 -11.66
N ASP A 348 -1.66 23.01 -11.76
CA ASP A 348 -1.49 23.71 -13.03
C ASP A 348 -0.23 23.16 -13.75
N THR A 349 -0.41 22.01 -14.38
CA THR A 349 0.70 21.26 -14.99
C THR A 349 1.26 21.94 -16.24
N GLU A 350 0.46 22.74 -16.95
CA GLU A 350 0.91 23.45 -18.14
C GLU A 350 1.88 24.57 -17.76
N LYS A 351 1.47 25.45 -16.84
CA LYS A 351 2.33 26.53 -16.33
C LYS A 351 3.56 25.98 -15.60
N ALA A 352 3.42 24.87 -14.87
CA ALA A 352 4.56 24.20 -14.24
C ALA A 352 5.59 23.70 -15.27
N LEU A 353 5.15 23.20 -16.43
CA LEU A 353 6.04 22.79 -17.52
C LEU A 353 6.74 23.99 -18.18
N GLU A 354 6.07 25.12 -18.31
CA GLU A 354 6.69 26.36 -18.80
C GLU A 354 7.83 26.79 -17.88
N TRP A 355 7.56 26.90 -16.58
CA TRP A 355 8.56 27.30 -15.59
C TRP A 355 9.76 26.35 -15.53
N ILE A 356 9.51 25.03 -15.53
CA ILE A 356 10.61 24.07 -15.43
C ILE A 356 11.44 24.03 -16.71
N ASN A 357 10.84 24.25 -17.89
CA ASN A 357 11.58 24.32 -19.14
C ASN A 357 12.46 25.57 -19.20
N LEU A 358 11.98 26.71 -18.68
CA LEU A 358 12.77 27.94 -18.54
C LEU A 358 14.00 27.72 -17.63
N ALA A 359 13.80 27.03 -16.50
CA ALA A 359 14.90 26.66 -15.61
C ALA A 359 15.91 25.72 -16.29
N ILE A 360 15.44 24.75 -17.09
CA ILE A 360 16.28 23.81 -17.85
C ILE A 360 17.06 24.51 -18.94
N GLU A 361 16.45 25.46 -19.66
CA GLU A 361 17.13 26.26 -20.68
C GLU A 361 18.29 27.06 -20.09
N HIS A 362 18.09 27.63 -18.90
CA HIS A 362 19.14 28.35 -18.18
C HIS A 362 20.25 27.41 -17.66
N SER A 363 19.90 26.22 -17.15
CA SER A 363 20.88 25.30 -16.53
C SER A 363 20.54 23.82 -16.79
N PRO A 364 20.89 23.28 -17.97
CA PRO A 364 20.47 21.95 -18.42
C PRO A 364 21.21 20.79 -17.74
N THR A 365 22.15 21.07 -16.84
CA THR A 365 22.95 20.05 -16.14
C THR A 365 22.42 19.71 -14.75
N ALA A 366 21.44 20.46 -14.24
CA ALA A 366 20.87 20.22 -12.91
C ALA A 366 19.86 19.06 -12.90
N VAL A 367 20.18 18.00 -12.16
CA VAL A 367 19.39 16.76 -12.09
C VAL A 367 17.98 17.02 -11.54
N GLU A 368 17.88 17.89 -10.53
CA GLU A 368 16.63 18.24 -9.84
C GLU A 368 15.57 18.80 -10.78
N LEU A 369 15.98 19.48 -11.85
CA LEU A 369 15.07 20.05 -12.83
C LEU A 369 14.33 18.96 -13.60
N TYR A 370 15.07 17.96 -14.08
CA TYR A 370 14.49 16.83 -14.80
C TYR A 370 13.69 15.90 -13.88
N MET A 371 14.09 15.77 -12.61
CA MET A 371 13.30 15.05 -11.60
C MET A 371 11.95 15.74 -11.35
N THR A 372 11.93 17.07 -11.25
CA THR A 372 10.69 17.85 -11.10
C THR A 372 9.86 17.80 -12.37
N LYS A 373 10.47 17.92 -13.56
CA LYS A 373 9.78 17.76 -14.86
C LYS A 373 9.10 16.39 -14.97
N ALA A 374 9.80 15.32 -14.59
CA ALA A 374 9.23 13.98 -14.51
C ALA A 374 8.05 13.89 -13.53
N LYS A 375 8.13 14.58 -12.38
CA LYS A 375 7.03 14.66 -11.40
C LYS A 375 5.81 15.40 -11.98
N ILE A 376 6.02 16.50 -12.70
CA ILE A 376 4.96 17.28 -13.36
C ILE A 376 4.27 16.43 -14.42
N TYR A 377 5.02 15.76 -15.32
CA TYR A 377 4.42 14.85 -16.32
C TYR A 377 3.59 13.73 -15.70
N LYS A 378 4.04 13.20 -14.57
CA LYS A 378 3.30 12.18 -13.83
C LYS A 378 1.98 12.74 -13.27
N HIS A 379 1.96 13.99 -12.78
CA HIS A 379 0.72 14.63 -12.35
C HIS A 379 -0.21 14.98 -13.53
N ALA A 380 0.35 15.28 -14.70
CA ALA A 380 -0.38 15.44 -15.95
C ALA A 380 -0.92 14.11 -16.53
N GLY A 381 -0.68 12.98 -15.86
CA GLY A 381 -1.12 11.64 -16.30
C GLY A 381 -0.26 11.02 -17.42
N ASN A 382 0.80 11.68 -17.88
CA ASN A 382 1.70 11.15 -18.91
C ASN A 382 2.87 10.39 -18.28
N PHE A 383 2.59 9.14 -17.90
CA PHE A 383 3.57 8.27 -17.24
C PHE A 383 4.78 7.91 -18.13
N ASN A 384 4.62 7.86 -19.45
CA ASN A 384 5.72 7.56 -20.37
C ASN A 384 6.75 8.68 -20.42
N LEU A 385 6.31 9.92 -20.67
CA LEU A 385 7.22 11.08 -20.65
C LEU A 385 7.84 11.31 -19.26
N ALA A 386 7.09 11.00 -18.20
CA ALA A 386 7.59 11.05 -16.83
C ALA A 386 8.76 10.07 -16.64
N MET A 387 8.64 8.84 -17.13
CA MET A 387 9.69 7.83 -17.06
C MET A 387 10.91 8.24 -17.89
N GLU A 388 10.72 8.71 -19.12
CA GLU A 388 11.81 9.17 -20.00
C GLU A 388 12.58 10.34 -19.38
N SER A 389 11.87 11.34 -18.84
CA SER A 389 12.48 12.49 -18.16
C SER A 389 13.28 12.07 -16.92
N MET A 390 12.80 11.08 -16.17
CA MET A 390 13.50 10.56 -14.98
C MET A 390 14.72 9.71 -15.37
N ASP A 391 14.66 8.94 -16.46
CA ASP A 391 15.83 8.19 -16.95
C ASP A 391 16.90 9.14 -17.54
N PHE A 392 16.49 10.25 -18.17
CA PHE A 392 17.40 11.31 -18.55
C PHE A 392 18.07 11.93 -17.31
N ALA A 393 17.30 12.27 -16.27
CA ALA A 393 17.85 12.76 -15.00
C ALA A 393 18.90 11.79 -14.43
N ARG A 394 18.63 10.49 -14.46
CA ARG A 394 19.56 9.43 -14.04
C ARG A 394 20.82 9.37 -14.90
N SER A 395 20.71 9.63 -16.21
CA SER A 395 21.88 9.62 -17.09
C SER A 395 22.86 10.77 -16.83
N LEU A 396 22.40 11.87 -16.22
CA LEU A 396 23.25 13.00 -15.82
C LEU A 396 24.12 12.66 -14.60
N ASP A 397 23.61 11.82 -13.69
CA ASP A 397 24.36 11.33 -12.52
C ASP A 397 24.13 9.82 -12.31
N LEU A 398 25.07 9.02 -12.83
CA LEU A 398 25.06 7.57 -12.71
C LEU A 398 25.53 7.07 -11.33
N GLN A 399 26.09 7.94 -10.50
CA GLN A 399 26.60 7.59 -9.16
C GLN A 399 25.52 7.76 -8.08
N ASP A 400 24.51 8.60 -8.33
CA ASP A 400 23.43 8.80 -7.36
C ASP A 400 22.40 7.65 -7.34
N ARG A 401 22.42 6.90 -6.24
CA ARG A 401 21.47 5.83 -5.94
C ARG A 401 20.03 6.33 -5.81
N PHE A 402 19.79 7.55 -5.34
CA PHE A 402 18.45 8.10 -5.17
C PHE A 402 17.75 8.30 -6.52
N VAL A 403 18.43 8.94 -7.48
CA VAL A 403 17.91 9.15 -8.83
C VAL A 403 17.73 7.82 -9.56
N ASN A 404 18.68 6.87 -9.40
CA ASN A 404 18.53 5.51 -9.91
C ASN A 404 17.28 4.82 -9.34
N SER A 405 17.08 4.85 -8.03
CA SER A 405 15.92 4.25 -7.36
C SER A 405 14.60 4.91 -7.80
N LYS A 406 14.60 6.22 -8.02
CA LYS A 406 13.46 6.96 -8.55
C LYS A 406 13.14 6.56 -9.99
N CYS A 407 14.15 6.44 -10.85
CA CYS A 407 13.99 5.95 -12.22
C CYS A 407 13.40 4.54 -12.24
N THR A 408 13.96 3.62 -11.46
CA THR A 408 13.43 2.25 -11.26
C THR A 408 11.96 2.28 -10.86
N LYS A 409 11.59 3.14 -9.90
CA LYS A 409 10.19 3.29 -9.48
C LYS A 409 9.27 3.78 -10.61
N TYR A 410 9.73 4.71 -11.44
CA TYR A 410 8.95 5.22 -12.58
C TYR A 410 8.80 4.14 -13.67
N LYS A 411 9.84 3.35 -13.94
CA LYS A 411 9.76 2.17 -14.84
C LYS A 411 8.73 1.14 -14.33
N LEU A 412 8.71 0.87 -13.02
CA LEU A 412 7.70 0.01 -12.38
C LEU A 412 6.29 0.59 -12.41
N GLN A 413 6.13 1.91 -12.46
CA GLN A 413 4.81 2.55 -12.62
C GLN A 413 4.26 2.37 -14.04
N ASN A 414 5.14 2.19 -15.02
CA ASN A 414 4.78 1.91 -16.43
C ASN A 414 4.80 0.42 -16.76
N ASP A 415 4.79 -0.44 -15.74
CA ASP A 415 4.76 -1.90 -15.87
C ASP A 415 5.95 -2.52 -16.63
N LYS A 416 7.07 -1.78 -16.74
CA LYS A 416 8.34 -2.24 -17.32
C LYS A 416 9.24 -2.86 -16.26
N VAL A 417 8.85 -4.03 -15.76
CA VAL A 417 9.57 -4.70 -14.65
C VAL A 417 10.99 -5.10 -15.02
N ALA A 418 11.23 -5.65 -16.22
CA ALA A 418 12.56 -6.04 -16.67
C ALA A 418 13.53 -4.85 -16.77
N ASP A 419 13.08 -3.73 -17.35
CA ASP A 419 13.90 -2.51 -17.42
C ASP A 419 14.20 -1.94 -16.04
N ALA A 420 13.24 -2.04 -15.11
CA ALA A 420 13.42 -1.60 -13.73
C ALA A 420 14.43 -2.50 -12.98
N GLU A 421 14.37 -3.82 -13.18
CA GLU A 421 15.35 -4.79 -12.68
C GLU A 421 16.77 -4.47 -13.18
N ALA A 422 16.93 -4.23 -14.48
CA ALA A 422 18.22 -3.83 -15.05
C ALA A 422 18.73 -2.50 -14.47
N THR A 423 17.84 -1.54 -14.21
CA THR A 423 18.20 -0.21 -13.68
C THR A 423 18.68 -0.30 -12.23
N ILE A 424 17.95 -1.01 -11.37
CA ILE A 424 18.30 -1.13 -9.94
C ILE A 424 19.54 -2.01 -9.74
N ALA A 425 19.76 -2.99 -10.63
CA ALA A 425 20.91 -3.89 -10.56
C ALA A 425 22.26 -3.18 -10.71
N LEU A 426 22.29 -1.96 -11.25
CA LEU A 426 23.48 -1.10 -11.28
C LEU A 426 24.04 -0.77 -9.87
N PHE A 427 23.22 -0.91 -8.83
CA PHE A 427 23.62 -0.64 -7.42
C PHE A 427 23.56 -1.90 -6.55
N THR A 428 23.42 -3.09 -7.15
CA THR A 428 23.54 -4.39 -6.46
C THR A 428 24.97 -4.92 -6.61
N ARG A 429 25.39 -5.85 -5.75
CA ARG A 429 26.76 -6.41 -5.79
C ARG A 429 27.02 -7.21 -7.09
N ASP A 430 28.20 -7.06 -7.69
CA ASP A 430 28.56 -7.56 -9.03
C ASP A 430 28.54 -9.11 -9.23
N PHE A 431 27.53 -9.59 -9.97
CA PHE A 431 27.53 -10.44 -11.19
C PHE A 431 28.47 -11.66 -11.43
N THR A 432 28.86 -12.46 -10.44
CA THR A 432 29.29 -13.87 -10.74
C THR A 432 28.54 -14.97 -10.02
N SER A 433 27.71 -14.66 -9.01
CA SER A 433 27.06 -15.72 -8.21
C SER A 433 25.68 -15.40 -7.64
N THR A 434 25.14 -14.18 -7.75
CA THR A 434 23.87 -13.81 -7.10
C THR A 434 22.94 -13.03 -8.03
N ASP A 435 21.69 -13.47 -8.13
CA ASP A 435 20.59 -12.77 -8.81
C ASP A 435 20.39 -11.38 -8.16
N PRO A 436 20.37 -10.25 -8.91
CA PRO A 436 20.09 -8.92 -8.36
C PRO A 436 18.82 -8.86 -7.54
N THR A 437 17.82 -9.67 -7.90
CA THR A 437 16.58 -9.82 -7.13
C THR A 437 16.85 -10.40 -5.75
N GLN A 438 17.76 -11.37 -5.65
CA GLN A 438 18.12 -12.01 -4.38
C GLN A 438 18.89 -11.06 -3.47
N ASP A 439 19.84 -10.27 -4.01
CA ASP A 439 20.53 -9.24 -3.23
C ASP A 439 19.53 -8.22 -2.64
N LEU A 440 18.54 -7.78 -3.43
CA LEU A 440 17.48 -6.89 -2.94
C LEU A 440 16.54 -7.54 -1.92
N ILE A 441 16.33 -8.85 -2.00
CA ILE A 441 15.60 -9.63 -0.99
C ILE A 441 16.39 -9.65 0.31
N ASP A 442 17.68 -9.99 0.25
CA ASP A 442 18.58 -10.14 1.39
C ASP A 442 18.85 -8.79 2.09
N MET A 443 18.97 -7.71 1.31
CA MET A 443 19.05 -6.34 1.82
C MET A 443 17.69 -5.77 2.28
N GLN A 444 16.64 -6.61 2.28
CA GLN A 444 15.30 -6.28 2.77
C GLN A 444 14.72 -4.99 2.15
N CYS A 445 14.87 -4.83 0.82
CA CYS A 445 14.42 -3.63 0.09
C CYS A 445 12.89 -3.59 -0.10
N ILE A 446 12.16 -3.23 0.96
CA ILE A 446 10.68 -3.30 1.03
C ILE A 446 9.99 -2.43 -0.05
N TRP A 447 10.49 -1.23 -0.30
CA TRP A 447 9.83 -0.32 -1.25
C TRP A 447 9.84 -0.88 -2.68
N TYR A 448 10.92 -1.56 -3.05
CA TYR A 448 11.09 -2.17 -4.37
C TYR A 448 10.19 -3.41 -4.49
N ALA A 449 10.23 -4.31 -3.50
CA ALA A 449 9.35 -5.47 -3.46
C ALA A 449 7.86 -5.08 -3.58
N TYR A 450 7.45 -4.02 -2.87
CA TYR A 450 6.08 -3.50 -2.96
C TYR A 450 5.77 -2.93 -4.35
N ALA A 451 6.67 -2.15 -4.94
CA ALA A 451 6.46 -1.55 -6.26
C ALA A 451 6.37 -2.61 -7.38
N VAL A 452 7.22 -3.65 -7.32
CA VAL A 452 7.16 -4.81 -8.22
C VAL A 452 5.85 -5.57 -8.02
N GLY A 453 5.45 -5.84 -6.77
CA GLY A 453 4.16 -6.49 -6.47
C GLY A 453 2.97 -5.73 -7.04
N ARG A 454 2.95 -4.40 -6.92
CA ARG A 454 1.91 -3.53 -7.50
C ARG A 454 1.91 -3.55 -9.03
N SER A 455 3.08 -3.60 -9.66
CA SER A 455 3.19 -3.72 -11.11
C SER A 455 2.62 -5.05 -11.60
N TYR A 456 3.01 -6.17 -10.98
CA TYR A 456 2.43 -7.47 -11.31
C TYR A 456 0.93 -7.55 -11.05
N GLN A 457 0.44 -6.89 -9.99
CA GLN A 457 -1.00 -6.82 -9.72
C GLN A 457 -1.76 -6.08 -10.83
N ARG A 458 -1.23 -4.96 -11.37
CA ARG A 458 -1.83 -4.26 -12.53
C ARG A 458 -1.80 -5.09 -13.79
N GLN A 459 -0.73 -5.87 -14.00
CA GLN A 459 -0.60 -6.83 -15.08
C GLN A 459 -1.43 -8.12 -14.88
N ARG A 460 -2.24 -8.22 -13.81
CA ARG A 460 -3.02 -9.41 -13.43
C ARG A 460 -2.19 -10.68 -13.18
N ARG A 461 -0.88 -10.53 -12.92
CA ARG A 461 0.05 -11.61 -12.55
C ARG A 461 0.00 -11.83 -11.03
N TYR A 462 -1.15 -12.26 -10.53
CA TYR A 462 -1.45 -12.29 -9.09
C TYR A 462 -0.51 -13.19 -8.28
N GLY A 463 0.00 -14.29 -8.84
CA GLY A 463 0.90 -15.20 -8.14
C GLY A 463 2.24 -14.55 -7.78
N LEU A 464 2.81 -13.83 -8.74
CA LEU A 464 4.05 -13.06 -8.54
C LEU A 464 3.81 -11.86 -7.62
N ALA A 465 2.66 -11.19 -7.74
CA ALA A 465 2.29 -10.11 -6.83
C ALA A 465 2.21 -10.60 -5.37
N LEU A 466 1.47 -11.68 -5.13
CA LEU A 466 1.34 -12.31 -3.80
C LEU A 466 2.69 -12.79 -3.27
N LYS A 467 3.56 -13.34 -4.13
CA LYS A 467 4.93 -13.72 -3.75
C LYS A 467 5.71 -12.54 -3.18
N ARG A 468 5.61 -11.36 -3.79
CA ARG A 468 6.26 -10.14 -3.27
C ARG A 468 5.61 -9.61 -2.00
N TYR A 469 4.28 -9.67 -1.87
CA TYR A 469 3.62 -9.23 -0.64
C TYR A 469 3.91 -10.15 0.56
N HIS A 470 3.93 -11.47 0.36
CA HIS A 470 4.37 -12.43 1.39
C HIS A 470 5.85 -12.31 1.73
N GLN A 471 6.69 -11.95 0.77
CA GLN A 471 8.10 -11.63 1.03
C GLN A 471 8.22 -10.46 2.02
N ILE A 472 7.38 -9.42 1.89
CA ILE A 472 7.37 -8.30 2.83
C ILE A 472 6.94 -8.78 4.22
N ASP A 473 5.88 -9.58 4.35
CA ASP A 473 5.47 -10.13 5.66
C ASP A 473 6.55 -11.00 6.30
N LYS A 474 7.32 -11.74 5.49
CA LYS A 474 8.51 -12.48 5.94
C LYS A 474 9.56 -11.53 6.53
N HIS A 475 9.90 -10.44 5.85
CA HIS A 475 10.87 -9.45 6.35
C HIS A 475 10.44 -8.86 7.70
N PHE A 476 9.16 -8.53 7.88
CA PHE A 476 8.64 -8.06 9.17
C PHE A 476 8.67 -9.14 10.27
N THR A 477 8.57 -10.41 9.89
CA THR A 477 8.71 -11.53 10.83
C THR A 477 10.17 -11.74 11.21
N GLU A 478 11.10 -11.61 10.26
CA GLU A 478 12.54 -11.67 10.50
C GLU A 478 13.00 -10.55 11.44
N PHE A 479 12.52 -9.32 11.26
CA PHE A 479 12.79 -8.22 12.20
C PHE A 479 12.43 -8.62 13.65
N ILE A 480 11.26 -9.23 13.83
CA ILE A 480 10.81 -9.67 15.17
C ILE A 480 11.66 -10.83 15.69
N ASP A 481 12.07 -11.76 14.82
CA ASP A 481 12.95 -12.87 15.21
C ASP A 481 14.35 -12.36 15.59
N ASP A 482 14.87 -11.32 14.94
CA ASP A 482 16.16 -10.69 15.26
C ASP A 482 16.16 -10.02 16.65
N LEU A 483 14.99 -9.66 17.18
CA LEU A 483 14.85 -9.09 18.52
C LEU A 483 15.31 -10.06 19.63
N ILE A 484 15.27 -11.37 19.37
CA ILE A 484 15.56 -12.41 20.36
C ILE A 484 16.97 -12.25 20.95
N ASP A 485 17.96 -11.92 20.10
CA ASP A 485 19.35 -11.77 20.54
C ASP A 485 19.54 -10.52 21.41
N PHE A 486 18.73 -9.48 21.19
CA PHE A 486 18.79 -8.22 21.92
C PHE A 486 18.30 -8.32 23.36
N HIS A 487 17.43 -9.29 23.69
CA HIS A 487 16.99 -9.54 25.06
C HIS A 487 18.17 -9.81 25.99
N SER A 488 19.14 -10.62 25.55
CA SER A 488 20.35 -10.92 26.34
C SER A 488 21.48 -9.92 26.10
N TYR A 489 21.67 -9.48 24.85
CA TYR A 489 22.75 -8.56 24.50
C TYR A 489 22.66 -7.23 25.25
N SER A 490 21.46 -6.63 25.29
CA SER A 490 21.27 -5.29 25.83
C SER A 490 21.46 -5.24 27.35
N ILE A 491 21.10 -6.31 28.07
CA ILE A 491 21.31 -6.42 29.51
C ILE A 491 22.80 -6.58 29.81
N ARG A 492 23.50 -7.40 29.03
CA ARG A 492 24.95 -7.59 29.17
C ARG A 492 25.74 -6.32 28.86
N LYS A 493 25.29 -5.52 27.89
CA LYS A 493 25.89 -4.24 27.51
C LYS A 493 25.33 -3.04 28.27
N GLN A 494 24.33 -3.26 29.11
CA GLN A 494 23.68 -2.26 29.97
C GLN A 494 23.05 -1.07 29.20
N THR A 495 22.63 -1.29 27.96
CA THR A 495 21.97 -0.28 27.13
C THR A 495 20.45 -0.33 27.33
N PHE A 496 19.98 -0.14 28.57
CA PHE A 496 18.59 -0.41 28.96
C PHE A 496 17.60 0.52 28.28
N ARG A 497 17.89 1.82 28.26
CA ARG A 497 17.01 2.84 27.68
C ARG A 497 16.78 2.56 26.19
N SER A 498 17.86 2.35 25.44
CA SER A 498 17.79 1.96 24.03
C SER A 498 17.08 0.63 23.81
N TYR A 499 17.18 -0.32 24.74
CA TYR A 499 16.47 -1.59 24.66
C TYR A 499 14.97 -1.44 24.94
N VAL A 500 14.58 -0.62 25.90
CA VAL A 500 13.19 -0.26 26.13
C VAL A 500 12.59 0.42 24.90
N ASP A 501 13.32 1.37 24.31
CA ASP A 501 12.90 2.04 23.07
C ASP A 501 12.78 1.05 21.90
N LEU A 502 13.73 0.13 21.77
CA LEU A 502 13.68 -0.96 20.79
C LEU A 502 12.39 -1.78 20.99
N LEU A 503 12.09 -2.22 22.21
CA LEU A 503 10.88 -2.99 22.49
C LEU A 503 9.60 -2.21 22.19
N LYS A 504 9.51 -0.94 22.62
CA LYS A 504 8.38 -0.05 22.33
C LYS A 504 8.16 0.08 20.81
N ASN A 505 9.23 0.31 20.04
CA ASN A 505 9.16 0.41 18.58
C ASN A 505 8.72 -0.89 17.91
N PHE A 506 9.22 -2.03 18.39
CA PHE A 506 8.92 -3.34 17.82
C PHE A 506 7.50 -3.83 18.14
N GLN A 507 6.90 -3.37 19.24
CA GLN A 507 5.47 -3.63 19.53
C GLN A 507 4.57 -3.14 18.38
N SER A 508 4.91 -2.02 17.74
CA SER A 508 4.15 -1.44 16.64
C SER A 508 4.77 -1.64 15.25
N ILE A 509 5.72 -2.57 15.07
CA ILE A 509 6.47 -2.68 13.80
C ILE A 509 5.55 -2.91 12.58
N ARG A 510 4.46 -3.67 12.75
CA ARG A 510 3.47 -3.92 11.69
C ARG A 510 2.50 -2.75 11.46
N ALA A 511 2.56 -1.68 12.25
CA ALA A 511 1.91 -0.39 11.95
C ALA A 511 2.63 0.35 10.81
N HIS A 512 3.85 -0.06 10.46
CA HIS A 512 4.65 0.64 9.46
C HIS A 512 3.93 0.76 8.10
N LYS A 513 4.00 1.95 7.51
CA LYS A 513 3.31 2.33 6.26
C LYS A 513 3.46 1.32 5.12
N TYR A 514 4.64 0.73 4.97
CA TYR A 514 4.87 -0.26 3.90
C TYR A 514 4.27 -1.64 4.21
N TYR A 515 4.19 -2.04 5.48
CA TYR A 515 3.46 -3.25 5.86
C TYR A 515 1.99 -3.07 5.53
N PHE A 516 1.40 -1.94 5.98
CA PHE A 516 0.02 -1.58 5.67
C PHE A 516 -0.28 -1.66 4.17
N LYS A 517 0.56 -1.00 3.35
CA LYS A 517 0.40 -0.99 1.89
C LYS A 517 0.47 -2.39 1.28
N ALA A 518 1.44 -3.20 1.68
CA ALA A 518 1.61 -4.56 1.17
C ALA A 518 0.45 -5.47 1.59
N ALA A 519 0.06 -5.42 2.87
CA ALA A 519 -1.05 -6.18 3.42
C ALA A 519 -2.38 -5.80 2.77
N LYS A 520 -2.67 -4.50 2.59
CA LYS A 520 -3.85 -4.02 1.84
C LYS A 520 -3.88 -4.59 0.43
N SER A 521 -2.78 -4.46 -0.32
CA SER A 521 -2.72 -4.97 -1.70
C SER A 521 -2.77 -6.51 -1.78
N ALA A 522 -2.26 -7.23 -0.79
CA ALA A 522 -2.42 -8.67 -0.67
C ALA A 522 -3.88 -9.06 -0.42
N ILE A 523 -4.56 -8.40 0.52
CA ILE A 523 -5.98 -8.62 0.81
C ILE A 523 -6.84 -8.36 -0.43
N GLU A 524 -6.62 -7.23 -1.11
CA GLU A 524 -7.30 -6.89 -2.37
C GLU A 524 -7.07 -7.98 -3.42
N THR A 525 -5.84 -8.46 -3.57
CA THR A 525 -5.52 -9.54 -4.53
C THR A 525 -6.24 -10.84 -4.19
N TYR A 526 -6.30 -11.21 -2.90
CA TYR A 526 -7.04 -12.39 -2.45
C TYR A 526 -8.56 -12.26 -2.62
N LEU A 527 -9.12 -11.08 -2.39
CA LEU A 527 -10.54 -10.81 -2.62
C LEU A 527 -10.89 -10.92 -4.11
N ILE A 528 -10.07 -10.36 -5.00
CA ILE A 528 -10.24 -10.49 -6.46
C ILE A 528 -10.24 -11.98 -6.86
N LEU A 529 -9.25 -12.75 -6.38
CA LEU A 529 -9.16 -14.20 -6.65
C LEU A 529 -10.36 -15.00 -6.11
N HIS A 530 -10.95 -14.55 -5.00
CA HIS A 530 -12.15 -15.14 -4.43
C HIS A 530 -13.40 -14.83 -5.28
N GLU A 531 -13.58 -13.57 -5.67
CA GLU A 531 -14.72 -13.11 -6.49
C GLU A 531 -14.72 -13.72 -7.89
N SER A 532 -13.55 -13.93 -8.50
CA SER A 532 -13.43 -14.63 -9.79
C SER A 532 -13.80 -16.12 -9.72
N GLY A 533 -14.03 -16.67 -8.53
CA GLY A 533 -14.21 -18.10 -8.29
C GLY A 533 -12.92 -18.90 -8.52
N SER A 534 -12.80 -20.09 -7.92
CA SER A 534 -11.71 -21.04 -8.25
C SER A 534 -11.79 -21.61 -9.68
N SER A 535 -12.56 -20.97 -10.55
CA SER A 535 -12.82 -21.33 -11.93
C SER A 535 -12.12 -20.31 -12.84
N ALA A 536 -11.05 -20.75 -13.49
CA ALA A 536 -10.61 -20.30 -14.81
C ALA A 536 -9.94 -18.92 -15.05
N GLU A 537 -9.97 -17.93 -14.14
CA GLU A 537 -9.38 -16.59 -14.44
C GLU A 537 -8.10 -16.22 -13.68
N ALA A 538 -7.66 -17.03 -12.71
CA ALA A 538 -6.35 -16.82 -12.10
C ALA A 538 -5.25 -17.19 -13.11
N MET A 539 -4.62 -16.19 -13.72
CA MET A 539 -3.49 -16.39 -14.62
C MET A 539 -2.23 -16.74 -13.83
N VAL A 540 -1.71 -17.94 -14.04
CA VAL A 540 -0.32 -18.26 -13.71
C VAL A 540 0.48 -17.89 -14.95
N ASP A 541 1.28 -16.82 -14.85
CA ASP A 541 2.18 -16.38 -15.91
C ASP A 541 1.49 -16.08 -17.27
N GLY A 542 0.32 -15.44 -17.24
CA GLY A 542 -0.45 -15.13 -18.46
C GLY A 542 -1.19 -16.34 -19.06
N VAL A 543 -1.13 -17.51 -18.43
CA VAL A 543 -1.85 -18.72 -18.84
C VAL A 543 -3.04 -18.95 -17.92
N SER A 544 -4.24 -19.04 -18.51
CA SER A 544 -5.47 -19.42 -17.81
C SER A 544 -5.37 -20.86 -17.30
N LEU A 545 -5.67 -21.07 -16.00
CA LEU A 545 -5.79 -22.40 -15.39
C LEU A 545 -6.94 -23.25 -15.96
N ALA A 546 -7.77 -22.69 -16.86
CA ALA A 546 -8.92 -23.37 -17.45
C ALA A 546 -8.57 -24.50 -18.45
N GLY A 547 -7.29 -24.66 -18.82
CA GLY A 547 -6.85 -25.63 -19.84
C GLY A 547 -6.02 -26.80 -19.33
N ILE A 548 -5.68 -26.86 -18.04
CA ILE A 548 -4.84 -27.94 -17.49
C ILE A 548 -5.73 -29.15 -17.21
N GLY A 549 -5.60 -30.20 -18.02
CA GLY A 549 -6.37 -31.43 -17.87
C GLY A 549 -6.22 -32.04 -16.47
N GLU A 550 -7.24 -32.77 -16.00
CA GLU A 550 -7.28 -33.38 -14.65
C GLU A 550 -6.01 -34.20 -14.30
N SER A 551 -5.36 -34.79 -15.31
CA SER A 551 -4.08 -35.49 -15.24
C SER A 551 -2.91 -34.58 -14.82
N GLU A 552 -2.86 -33.37 -15.36
CA GLU A 552 -1.79 -32.41 -15.17
C GLU A 552 -2.01 -31.55 -13.91
N ARG A 553 -3.28 -31.28 -13.56
CA ARG A 553 -3.69 -30.79 -12.23
C ARG A 553 -3.32 -31.80 -11.13
N LYS A 554 -3.53 -33.10 -11.35
CA LYS A 554 -3.04 -34.17 -10.45
C LYS A 554 -1.52 -34.28 -10.42
N LYS A 555 -0.79 -33.98 -11.50
CA LYS A 555 0.69 -33.91 -11.50
C LYS A 555 1.19 -32.71 -10.70
N LEU A 556 0.65 -31.51 -10.90
CA LEU A 556 1.01 -30.31 -10.14
C LEU A 556 0.64 -30.44 -8.65
N LEU A 557 -0.54 -31.01 -8.34
CA LEU A 557 -0.94 -31.34 -6.96
C LEU A 557 -0.08 -32.46 -6.35
N LYS A 558 0.34 -33.49 -7.12
CA LYS A 558 1.31 -34.49 -6.65
C LYS A 558 2.71 -33.89 -6.45
N LYS A 559 3.09 -32.88 -7.23
CA LYS A 559 4.38 -32.18 -7.09
C LYS A 559 4.38 -31.26 -5.86
N ALA A 560 3.29 -30.50 -5.66
CA ALA A 560 3.05 -29.70 -4.45
C ALA A 560 2.97 -30.58 -3.18
N LYS A 561 2.21 -31.68 -3.20
CA LYS A 561 2.13 -32.64 -2.08
C LYS A 561 3.43 -33.41 -1.85
N LYS A 562 4.23 -33.72 -2.89
CA LYS A 562 5.59 -34.27 -2.72
C LYS A 562 6.55 -33.25 -2.09
N SER A 563 6.38 -31.96 -2.37
CA SER A 563 7.20 -30.90 -1.75
C SER A 563 6.88 -30.70 -0.27
N GLU A 564 5.62 -30.88 0.14
CA GLU A 564 5.20 -30.88 1.55
C GLU A 564 5.60 -32.17 2.28
N ALA A 565 5.48 -33.34 1.63
CA ALA A 565 5.89 -34.62 2.22
C ALA A 565 7.42 -34.72 2.39
N LYS A 566 8.22 -34.11 1.51
CA LYS A 566 9.69 -34.03 1.66
C LYS A 566 10.15 -33.04 2.74
N LYS A 567 9.33 -32.05 3.11
CA LYS A 567 9.62 -31.19 4.29
C LYS A 567 9.53 -31.97 5.60
N ALA A 568 8.76 -33.05 5.64
CA ALA A 568 8.64 -33.92 6.81
C ALA A 568 9.78 -34.96 6.91
N SER A 569 10.57 -35.17 5.84
CA SER A 569 11.60 -36.23 5.80
C SER A 569 13.06 -35.74 5.92
N GLY A 570 13.29 -34.45 6.21
CA GLY A 570 14.59 -33.96 6.65
C GLY A 570 15.77 -34.10 5.67
N ASP A 571 15.53 -34.24 4.37
CA ASP A 571 16.63 -34.41 3.39
C ASP A 571 16.93 -33.11 2.63
N SER A 572 18.13 -32.58 2.85
CA SER A 572 18.60 -31.26 2.45
C SER A 572 19.28 -31.25 1.09
N THR A 573 18.51 -31.37 0.00
CA THR A 573 19.02 -31.11 -1.36
C THR A 573 18.03 -30.28 -2.18
N LYS A 574 18.45 -29.05 -2.50
CA LYS A 574 17.84 -28.00 -3.35
C LYS A 574 16.30 -27.90 -3.34
N LYS A 575 15.77 -26.95 -2.56
CA LYS A 575 14.37 -26.48 -2.64
C LYS A 575 14.07 -26.07 -4.08
N GLU A 576 13.15 -26.76 -4.78
CA GLU A 576 12.50 -26.19 -5.97
C GLU A 576 11.75 -24.93 -5.49
N GLU A 577 12.31 -23.74 -5.73
CA GLU A 577 11.67 -22.48 -5.40
C GLU A 577 10.43 -22.29 -6.27
N ASP A 578 9.33 -21.85 -5.65
CA ASP A 578 8.11 -21.47 -6.38
C ASP A 578 8.37 -20.16 -7.13
N ILE A 579 8.91 -20.27 -8.34
CA ILE A 579 9.32 -19.15 -9.19
C ILE A 579 8.12 -18.22 -9.46
N TYR A 580 6.96 -18.80 -9.77
CA TYR A 580 5.75 -18.09 -10.22
C TYR A 580 4.73 -17.74 -9.12
N GLY A 581 4.96 -18.18 -7.88
CA GLY A 581 4.02 -17.94 -6.77
C GLY A 581 2.75 -18.78 -6.85
N THR A 582 2.82 -19.94 -7.51
CA THR A 582 1.69 -20.86 -7.71
C THR A 582 1.09 -21.36 -6.40
N LYS A 583 1.90 -21.46 -5.33
CA LYS A 583 1.46 -21.89 -4.00
C LYS A 583 0.44 -20.95 -3.35
N PHE A 584 0.39 -19.69 -3.81
CA PHE A 584 -0.52 -18.68 -3.27
C PHE A 584 -1.87 -18.63 -4.00
N ILE A 585 -1.98 -19.34 -5.13
CA ILE A 585 -3.19 -19.40 -5.95
C ILE A 585 -3.85 -20.78 -5.82
N ILE A 586 -3.08 -21.86 -5.97
CA ILE A 586 -3.66 -23.19 -6.17
C ILE A 586 -4.03 -23.84 -4.82
N GLY A 587 -5.32 -24.12 -4.63
CA GLY A 587 -5.80 -24.89 -3.47
C GLY A 587 -5.78 -24.12 -2.15
N VAL A 588 -5.88 -22.79 -2.22
CA VAL A 588 -5.75 -21.88 -1.08
C VAL A 588 -7.13 -21.37 -0.63
N ASP A 589 -7.38 -21.33 0.69
CA ASP A 589 -8.48 -20.53 1.25
C ASP A 589 -8.10 -19.04 1.18
N TYR A 590 -8.46 -18.37 0.09
CA TYR A 590 -8.10 -16.97 -0.15
C TYR A 590 -8.55 -16.04 0.97
N LEU A 591 -9.76 -16.23 1.49
CA LEU A 591 -10.26 -15.44 2.62
C LEU A 591 -9.53 -15.79 3.92
N GLY A 592 -9.09 -17.03 4.08
CA GLY A 592 -8.23 -17.46 5.19
C GLY A 592 -6.86 -16.78 5.17
N GLU A 593 -6.20 -16.75 4.01
CA GLU A 593 -4.92 -16.05 3.84
C GLU A 593 -5.08 -14.54 3.98
N ALA A 594 -6.14 -13.94 3.42
CA ALA A 594 -6.45 -12.52 3.60
C ALA A 594 -6.60 -12.15 5.10
N ILE A 595 -7.21 -13.01 5.91
CA ILE A 595 -7.35 -12.79 7.36
C ILE A 595 -5.99 -12.74 8.06
N LYS A 596 -4.97 -13.48 7.60
CA LYS A 596 -3.63 -13.43 8.20
C LYS A 596 -2.99 -12.04 8.07
N PHE A 597 -3.22 -11.37 6.94
CA PHE A 597 -2.78 -9.98 6.74
C PHE A 597 -3.70 -8.97 7.45
N LEU A 598 -5.00 -9.24 7.49
CA LEU A 598 -5.99 -8.34 8.11
C LEU A 598 -5.83 -8.23 9.62
N LYS A 599 -5.55 -9.34 10.31
CA LYS A 599 -5.43 -9.39 11.79
C LYS A 599 -4.40 -8.37 12.31
N PRO A 600 -3.15 -8.33 11.83
CA PRO A 600 -2.20 -7.29 12.20
C PRO A 600 -2.71 -5.88 11.90
N LEU A 601 -3.37 -5.65 10.76
CA LEU A 601 -3.89 -4.31 10.44
C LEU A 601 -4.93 -3.85 11.46
N LEU A 602 -5.90 -4.70 11.81
CA LEU A 602 -6.92 -4.39 12.83
C LEU A 602 -6.32 -4.20 14.22
N ARG A 603 -5.27 -4.96 14.56
CA ARG A 603 -4.58 -4.84 15.86
C ARG A 603 -3.80 -3.53 15.99
N PHE A 604 -3.08 -3.12 14.95
CA PHE A 604 -2.15 -2.00 15.02
C PHE A 604 -2.71 -0.68 14.48
N ASN A 605 -3.75 -0.72 13.65
CA ASN A 605 -4.40 0.45 13.07
C ASN A 605 -5.93 0.38 13.25
N PRO A 606 -6.44 0.26 14.48
CA PRO A 606 -7.89 0.12 14.73
C PRO A 606 -8.69 1.39 14.41
N ASN A 607 -8.05 2.57 14.40
CA ASN A 607 -8.71 3.86 14.14
C ASN A 607 -8.60 4.30 12.66
N ASP A 608 -8.09 3.44 11.78
CA ASP A 608 -8.02 3.72 10.34
C ASP A 608 -9.30 3.20 9.63
N LEU A 609 -10.04 4.13 9.01
CA LEU A 609 -11.31 3.84 8.33
C LEU A 609 -11.15 2.83 7.18
N GLU A 610 -10.04 2.87 6.45
CA GLU A 610 -9.76 1.95 5.34
C GLU A 610 -9.46 0.53 5.86
N VAL A 611 -8.82 0.39 7.03
CA VAL A 611 -8.66 -0.92 7.69
C VAL A 611 -10.01 -1.50 8.07
N GLN A 612 -10.89 -0.69 8.65
CA GLN A 612 -12.23 -1.15 9.04
C GLN A 612 -13.06 -1.55 7.83
N LYS A 613 -12.95 -0.81 6.72
CA LYS A 613 -13.55 -1.14 5.42
C LYS A 613 -13.04 -2.49 4.88
N LEU A 614 -11.73 -2.75 4.93
CA LEU A 614 -11.15 -4.05 4.56
C LEU A 614 -11.62 -5.17 5.50
N GLY A 615 -11.75 -4.88 6.79
CA GLY A 615 -12.30 -5.80 7.78
C GLY A 615 -13.72 -6.23 7.44
N CYS A 616 -14.58 -5.26 7.14
CA CYS A 616 -15.95 -5.52 6.66
C CYS A 616 -15.92 -6.39 5.39
N LYS A 617 -15.16 -5.98 4.36
CA LYS A 617 -15.02 -6.73 3.10
C LYS A 617 -14.72 -8.21 3.31
N VAL A 618 -13.67 -8.51 4.08
CA VAL A 618 -13.18 -9.89 4.27
C VAL A 618 -14.10 -10.70 5.17
N TYR A 619 -14.56 -10.13 6.30
CA TYR A 619 -15.39 -10.88 7.24
C TYR A 619 -16.81 -11.14 6.72
N PHE A 620 -17.45 -10.16 6.08
CA PHE A 620 -18.75 -10.38 5.43
C PHE A 620 -18.62 -11.37 4.26
N ALA A 621 -17.59 -11.25 3.40
CA ALA A 621 -17.34 -12.24 2.35
C ALA A 621 -17.17 -13.66 2.92
N LYS A 622 -16.45 -13.82 4.04
CA LYS A 622 -16.24 -15.14 4.67
C LYS A 622 -17.51 -15.66 5.35
N GLY A 623 -18.29 -14.78 5.96
CA GLY A 623 -19.58 -15.11 6.55
C GLY A 623 -20.60 -15.57 5.51
N ILE A 624 -20.67 -14.88 4.37
CA ILE A 624 -21.57 -15.19 3.25
C ILE A 624 -21.15 -16.49 2.56
N TYR A 625 -19.85 -16.68 2.27
CA TYR A 625 -19.38 -17.80 1.45
C TYR A 625 -19.27 -19.14 2.19
N TYR A 626 -18.85 -19.12 3.46
CA TYR A 626 -18.62 -20.35 4.24
C TYR A 626 -19.69 -20.61 5.31
N PHE A 627 -20.73 -19.79 5.39
CA PHE A 627 -21.80 -19.88 6.40
C PHE A 627 -21.26 -19.94 7.85
N ILE A 628 -20.13 -19.27 8.12
CA ILE A 628 -19.51 -19.27 9.45
C ILE A 628 -20.12 -18.13 10.27
N SER A 629 -21.12 -18.45 11.06
CA SER A 629 -21.91 -17.50 11.88
C SER A 629 -21.03 -16.52 12.68
N GLY A 630 -19.96 -16.99 13.33
CA GLY A 630 -19.05 -16.15 14.10
C GLY A 630 -18.27 -15.09 13.32
N LYS A 631 -18.29 -15.09 11.97
CA LYS A 631 -17.63 -14.05 11.15
C LYS A 631 -18.49 -12.82 10.92
N TYR A 632 -19.82 -12.93 10.98
CA TYR A 632 -20.72 -11.77 10.95
C TYR A 632 -20.52 -10.88 12.18
N GLY A 633 -20.25 -11.46 13.36
CA GLY A 633 -19.91 -10.70 14.56
C GLY A 633 -18.62 -9.89 14.43
N LEU A 634 -17.57 -10.46 13.84
CA LEU A 634 -16.32 -9.72 13.58
C LEU A 634 -16.50 -8.64 12.49
N GLY A 635 -17.31 -8.93 11.47
CA GLY A 635 -17.70 -7.94 10.46
C GLY A 635 -18.47 -6.77 11.06
N PHE A 636 -19.42 -7.05 11.96
CA PHE A 636 -20.16 -6.03 12.70
C PHE A 636 -19.25 -5.20 13.62
N GLN A 637 -18.30 -5.82 14.32
CA GLN A 637 -17.31 -5.07 15.13
C GLN A 637 -16.54 -4.04 14.28
N CYS A 638 -16.15 -4.42 13.06
CA CYS A 638 -15.49 -3.49 12.14
C CYS A 638 -16.44 -2.39 11.65
N LEU A 639 -17.69 -2.74 11.36
CA LEU A 639 -18.72 -1.81 10.92
C LEU A 639 -19.08 -0.78 12.00
N ALA A 640 -19.27 -1.24 13.24
CA ALA A 640 -19.54 -0.39 14.39
C ALA A 640 -18.37 0.56 14.66
N LYS A 641 -17.13 0.07 14.57
CA LYS A 641 -15.95 0.92 14.73
C LYS A 641 -15.82 1.94 13.60
N ALA A 642 -16.11 1.55 12.35
CA ALA A 642 -16.15 2.48 11.22
C ALA A 642 -17.19 3.61 11.44
N TYR A 643 -18.39 3.26 11.93
CA TYR A 643 -19.44 4.25 12.21
C TYR A 643 -19.05 5.24 13.32
N GLN A 644 -18.34 4.78 14.35
CA GLN A 644 -17.78 5.65 15.40
C GLN A 644 -16.70 6.61 14.87
N LEU A 645 -15.95 6.22 13.83
CA LEU A 645 -14.90 7.05 13.24
C LEU A 645 -15.45 8.07 12.25
N ASP A 646 -16.35 7.63 11.37
CA ASP A 646 -17.03 8.47 10.39
C ASP A 646 -18.40 7.88 10.05
N SER A 647 -19.46 8.46 10.63
CA SER A 647 -20.84 8.04 10.40
C SER A 647 -21.33 8.29 8.97
N SER A 648 -20.63 9.13 8.19
CA SER A 648 -21.01 9.51 6.83
C SER A 648 -20.37 8.65 5.73
N ALA A 649 -19.51 7.71 6.13
CA ALA A 649 -18.73 6.89 5.22
C ALA A 649 -19.63 6.01 4.35
N PRO A 650 -19.57 6.11 3.00
CA PRO A 650 -20.53 5.46 2.11
C PRO A 650 -20.64 3.94 2.27
N PHE A 651 -19.51 3.25 2.54
CA PHE A 651 -19.48 1.79 2.63
C PHE A 651 -20.24 1.23 3.84
N ILE A 652 -20.56 2.04 4.85
CA ILE A 652 -21.35 1.62 6.02
C ILE A 652 -22.73 1.17 5.57
N HIS A 653 -23.34 1.88 4.61
CA HIS A 653 -24.63 1.51 4.03
C HIS A 653 -24.60 0.12 3.39
N LEU A 654 -23.57 -0.16 2.58
CA LEU A 654 -23.39 -1.46 1.93
C LEU A 654 -23.36 -2.62 2.93
N TYR A 655 -22.52 -2.51 3.97
CA TYR A 655 -22.38 -3.59 4.95
C TYR A 655 -23.53 -3.68 5.93
N SER A 656 -24.27 -2.59 6.16
CA SER A 656 -25.53 -2.62 6.91
C SER A 656 -26.59 -3.43 6.15
N VAL A 657 -26.71 -3.23 4.83
CA VAL A 657 -27.59 -4.05 3.98
C VAL A 657 -27.12 -5.51 3.94
N GLN A 658 -25.82 -5.77 3.80
CA GLN A 658 -25.30 -7.14 3.80
C GLN A 658 -25.53 -7.86 5.14
N LEU A 659 -25.43 -7.14 6.27
CA LEU A 659 -25.76 -7.67 7.58
C LEU A 659 -27.26 -7.98 7.69
N ALA A 660 -28.13 -7.07 7.25
CA ALA A 660 -29.57 -7.27 7.24
C ALA A 660 -30.00 -8.48 6.39
N LEU A 661 -29.46 -8.59 5.17
CA LEU A 661 -29.65 -9.78 4.31
C LEU A 661 -29.16 -11.06 4.98
N GLY A 662 -28.01 -11.01 5.66
CA GLY A 662 -27.48 -12.16 6.41
C GLY A 662 -28.38 -12.62 7.55
N LEU A 663 -29.03 -11.67 8.25
CA LEU A 663 -29.98 -11.95 9.34
C LEU A 663 -31.30 -12.52 8.82
N GLU A 664 -31.83 -12.02 7.69
CA GLU A 664 -33.09 -12.50 7.12
C GLU A 664 -32.97 -13.86 6.43
N ASN A 665 -31.82 -14.15 5.80
CA ASN A 665 -31.59 -15.42 5.11
C ASN A 665 -31.51 -16.66 6.04
N GLY A 666 -31.68 -16.49 7.36
CA GLY A 666 -31.84 -17.60 8.32
C GLY A 666 -30.58 -18.41 8.61
N ASN A 667 -29.40 -17.95 8.16
CA ASN A 667 -28.14 -18.70 8.21
C ASN A 667 -27.32 -18.48 9.50
N LEU A 668 -27.89 -17.79 10.50
CA LEU A 668 -27.23 -17.40 11.74
C LEU A 668 -27.93 -18.06 12.95
N ASN A 669 -27.15 -18.46 13.96
CA ASN A 669 -27.71 -18.97 15.22
C ASN A 669 -28.60 -17.89 15.85
N ALA A 670 -29.76 -18.28 16.40
CA ALA A 670 -30.74 -17.39 17.02
C ALA A 670 -30.11 -16.46 18.07
N ASP A 671 -29.25 -16.99 18.95
CA ASP A 671 -28.55 -16.19 19.97
C ASP A 671 -27.66 -15.10 19.36
N LEU A 672 -26.95 -15.43 18.27
CA LEU A 672 -26.07 -14.49 17.60
C LEU A 672 -26.86 -13.46 16.79
N SER A 673 -27.94 -13.88 16.14
CA SER A 673 -28.85 -12.99 15.40
C SER A 673 -29.50 -11.97 16.32
N GLN A 674 -29.96 -12.41 17.49
CA GLN A 674 -30.53 -11.52 18.50
C GLN A 674 -29.46 -10.56 19.05
N GLY A 675 -28.29 -11.07 19.46
CA GLY A 675 -27.20 -10.23 19.95
C GLY A 675 -26.70 -9.21 18.93
N LEU A 676 -26.70 -9.54 17.63
CA LEU A 676 -26.34 -8.59 16.56
C LEU A 676 -27.40 -7.51 16.35
N LYS A 677 -28.70 -7.84 16.47
CA LYS A 677 -29.79 -6.85 16.39
C LYS A 677 -29.73 -5.87 17.56
N GLU A 678 -29.55 -6.38 18.77
CA GLU A 678 -29.41 -5.58 20.00
C GLU A 678 -28.18 -4.66 19.90
N ALA A 679 -27.03 -5.20 19.49
CA ALA A 679 -25.81 -4.40 19.33
C ALA A 679 -25.91 -3.37 18.19
N TYR A 680 -26.62 -3.68 17.11
CA TYR A 680 -26.87 -2.72 16.03
C TYR A 680 -27.74 -1.56 16.50
N LEU A 681 -28.80 -1.83 17.27
CA LEU A 681 -29.64 -0.81 17.87
C LEU A 681 -28.83 0.10 18.82
N GLU A 682 -27.95 -0.46 19.63
CA GLU A 682 -27.09 0.30 20.54
C GLU A 682 -26.14 1.25 19.80
N VAL A 683 -25.51 0.78 18.71
CA VAL A 683 -24.50 1.58 17.97
C VAL A 683 -25.14 2.60 17.03
N PHE A 684 -26.19 2.23 16.31
CA PHE A 684 -26.79 3.04 15.25
C PHE A 684 -28.06 3.78 15.70
N GLY A 685 -28.59 3.50 16.90
CA GLY A 685 -29.81 4.13 17.43
C GLY A 685 -31.09 3.79 16.68
N LYS A 686 -31.03 2.83 15.74
CA LYS A 686 -32.16 2.38 14.92
C LYS A 686 -32.13 0.87 14.76
N ASP A 687 -33.31 0.25 14.69
CA ASP A 687 -33.44 -1.17 14.38
C ASP A 687 -32.92 -1.47 12.97
N ILE A 688 -32.36 -2.66 12.81
CA ILE A 688 -31.92 -3.14 11.50
C ILE A 688 -33.13 -3.65 10.70
N ASP A 689 -33.65 -2.79 9.83
CA ASP A 689 -34.74 -3.10 8.89
C ASP A 689 -34.22 -3.09 7.46
N LEU A 690 -34.27 -4.25 6.80
CA LEU A 690 -33.81 -4.39 5.42
C LEU A 690 -34.61 -3.49 4.47
N ASN A 691 -35.94 -3.40 4.62
CA ASN A 691 -36.78 -2.62 3.70
C ASN A 691 -36.48 -1.13 3.81
N ALA A 692 -36.26 -0.64 5.04
CA ALA A 692 -35.85 0.74 5.28
C ALA A 692 -34.48 1.05 4.66
N LEU A 693 -33.50 0.13 4.80
CA LEU A 693 -32.17 0.28 4.20
C LEU A 693 -32.23 0.22 2.66
N ILE A 694 -33.09 -0.63 2.09
CA ILE A 694 -33.29 -0.68 0.63
C ILE A 694 -33.89 0.64 0.12
N ALA A 695 -34.89 1.20 0.83
CA ALA A 695 -35.47 2.50 0.47
C ALA A 695 -34.43 3.64 0.56
N GLU A 696 -33.53 3.60 1.55
CA GLU A 696 -32.44 4.56 1.70
C GLU A 696 -31.43 4.50 0.53
N ASN A 697 -31.31 3.35 -0.14
CA ASN A 697 -30.41 3.16 -1.27
C ASN A 697 -30.72 4.05 -2.48
N GLU A 698 -31.98 4.48 -2.65
CA GLU A 698 -32.37 5.40 -3.73
C GLU A 698 -31.64 6.74 -3.61
N LYS A 699 -31.38 7.21 -2.37
CA LYS A 699 -30.61 8.44 -2.12
C LYS A 699 -29.17 8.30 -2.62
N TYR A 700 -28.52 7.17 -2.33
CA TYR A 700 -27.14 6.89 -2.76
C TYR A 700 -26.99 6.86 -4.30
N LEU A 701 -28.02 6.39 -5.00
CA LEU A 701 -28.04 6.36 -6.47
C LEU A 701 -28.34 7.73 -7.11
N ALA A 702 -29.03 8.62 -6.40
CA ALA A 702 -29.41 9.96 -6.86
C ALA A 702 -28.35 11.04 -6.61
N GLU A 703 -27.33 10.76 -5.80
CA GLU A 703 -26.27 11.70 -5.47
C GLU A 703 -25.21 11.85 -6.59
N ASN A 704 -24.59 13.03 -6.69
CA ASN A 704 -23.51 13.32 -7.65
C ASN A 704 -22.11 12.92 -7.15
N ILE A 705 -22.02 12.13 -6.07
CA ILE A 705 -20.75 11.69 -5.49
C ILE A 705 -20.40 10.29 -6.03
N PRO A 706 -19.32 10.12 -6.82
CA PRO A 706 -18.94 8.86 -7.44
C PRO A 706 -18.92 7.63 -6.52
N GLU A 707 -18.36 7.80 -5.32
CA GLU A 707 -18.25 6.70 -4.34
C GLU A 707 -19.63 6.26 -3.83
N ARG A 708 -20.56 7.18 -3.60
CA ARG A 708 -21.91 6.86 -3.12
C ARG A 708 -22.75 6.18 -4.19
N VAL A 709 -22.64 6.63 -5.44
CA VAL A 709 -23.28 5.97 -6.59
C VAL A 709 -22.76 4.54 -6.76
N LEU A 710 -21.45 4.34 -6.62
CA LEU A 710 -20.84 3.00 -6.68
C LEU A 710 -21.36 2.08 -5.57
N ILE A 711 -21.47 2.59 -4.34
CA ILE A 711 -22.04 1.84 -3.22
C ILE A 711 -23.50 1.48 -3.50
N GLY A 712 -24.31 2.44 -3.97
CA GLY A 712 -25.71 2.19 -4.27
C GLY A 712 -25.90 1.10 -5.34
N ALA A 713 -25.01 1.07 -6.32
CA ALA A 713 -24.94 0.02 -7.34
C ALA A 713 -24.53 -1.34 -6.77
N GLN A 714 -23.58 -1.40 -5.84
CA GLN A 714 -23.16 -2.64 -5.17
C GLN A 714 -24.27 -3.21 -4.28
N VAL A 715 -25.02 -2.34 -3.60
CA VAL A 715 -26.21 -2.72 -2.83
C VAL A 715 -27.28 -3.34 -3.73
N LEU A 716 -27.60 -2.71 -4.87
CA LEU A 716 -28.55 -3.26 -5.85
C LEU A 716 -28.16 -4.66 -6.31
N LYS A 717 -26.89 -4.90 -6.61
CA LYS A 717 -26.37 -6.22 -6.99
C LYS A 717 -26.43 -7.25 -5.84
N SER A 718 -26.26 -6.80 -4.60
CA SER A 718 -26.33 -7.67 -3.42
C SER A 718 -27.77 -8.15 -3.16
N ILE A 719 -28.77 -7.33 -3.50
CA ILE A 719 -30.20 -7.64 -3.36
C ILE A 719 -30.70 -8.45 -4.55
N ASN A 720 -30.36 -8.03 -5.77
CA ASN A 720 -30.74 -8.69 -7.02
C ASN A 720 -29.54 -8.76 -7.97
N PRO A 721 -28.91 -9.94 -8.12
CA PRO A 721 -27.75 -10.14 -9.00
C PRO A 721 -28.00 -9.76 -10.47
N ASP A 722 -29.27 -9.82 -10.93
CA ASP A 722 -29.68 -9.52 -12.31
C ASP A 722 -30.13 -8.06 -12.54
N ALA A 723 -30.04 -7.20 -11.51
CA ALA A 723 -30.46 -5.80 -11.61
C ALA A 723 -29.60 -5.00 -12.61
N LYS A 724 -30.26 -4.20 -13.47
CA LYS A 724 -29.58 -3.27 -14.38
C LYS A 724 -29.00 -2.08 -13.61
N LEU A 725 -27.73 -1.79 -13.85
CA LEU A 725 -27.05 -0.63 -13.26
C LEU A 725 -27.51 0.68 -13.92
N PRO A 726 -27.63 1.80 -13.17
CA PRO A 726 -28.00 3.10 -13.73
C PRO A 726 -26.98 3.67 -14.73
N ASP A 727 -27.45 4.45 -15.71
CA ASP A 727 -26.65 5.04 -16.79
C ASP A 727 -25.58 6.05 -16.31
N ILE A 728 -25.62 6.52 -15.05
CA ILE A 728 -24.65 7.46 -14.43
C ILE A 728 -23.27 6.81 -14.21
N ILE A 729 -23.13 5.50 -14.42
CA ILE A 729 -21.83 4.81 -14.49
C ILE A 729 -21.19 4.97 -15.89
N SER A 730 -21.79 5.73 -16.81
CA SER A 730 -21.21 6.01 -18.13
C SER A 730 -20.17 7.15 -18.11
N ALA A 731 -19.01 6.83 -18.69
CA ALA A 731 -17.90 7.69 -19.11
C ALA A 731 -16.84 8.16 -18.09
N ASN A 732 -17.16 8.67 -16.89
CA ASN A 732 -16.12 9.29 -16.03
C ASN A 732 -15.68 8.49 -14.79
N ASN A 733 -16.42 7.44 -14.38
CA ASN A 733 -16.05 6.60 -13.23
C ASN A 733 -15.69 5.15 -13.59
N LEU A 734 -15.57 4.82 -14.90
CA LEU A 734 -15.11 3.51 -15.33
C LEU A 734 -13.66 3.20 -14.92
N ASN A 735 -12.81 4.21 -14.67
CA ASN A 735 -11.44 3.97 -14.19
C ASN A 735 -11.34 3.34 -12.79
N LEU A 736 -12.43 3.29 -12.01
CA LEU A 736 -12.48 2.61 -10.70
C LEU A 736 -13.19 1.25 -10.74
N LEU A 737 -13.85 0.91 -11.87
CA LEU A 737 -14.45 -0.41 -12.14
C LEU A 737 -13.65 -1.22 -13.19
N ASP A 738 -12.73 -0.59 -13.93
CA ASP A 738 -11.94 -1.20 -15.02
C ASP A 738 -10.76 -2.08 -14.58
N SER A 739 -10.63 -2.43 -13.30
CA SER A 739 -9.79 -3.59 -12.93
C SER A 739 -10.49 -4.93 -13.19
N CYS A 740 -11.79 -4.93 -13.51
CA CYS A 740 -12.56 -6.13 -13.83
C CYS A 740 -13.32 -5.95 -15.16
N ASN A 741 -12.77 -6.55 -16.22
CA ASN A 741 -13.42 -6.89 -17.50
C ASN A 741 -14.03 -5.75 -18.34
N LEU A 742 -13.30 -5.29 -19.37
CA LEU A 742 -13.63 -5.40 -20.81
C LEU A 742 -12.79 -4.39 -21.62
N GLU A 743 -11.70 -4.83 -22.23
CA GLU A 743 -11.24 -4.15 -23.45
C GLU A 743 -12.26 -4.43 -24.57
N LYS A 744 -12.55 -3.42 -25.40
CA LYS A 744 -13.70 -3.38 -26.32
C LYS A 744 -13.58 -4.42 -27.45
N TYR A 745 -14.00 -5.65 -27.19
CA TYR A 745 -14.11 -6.72 -28.17
C TYR A 745 -15.46 -6.71 -28.91
N LEU A 746 -15.42 -6.93 -30.23
CA LEU A 746 -16.59 -7.29 -31.04
C LEU A 746 -16.66 -8.81 -31.17
N SER A 747 -16.82 -9.51 -30.04
CA SER A 747 -16.93 -10.97 -30.07
C SER A 747 -18.24 -11.41 -30.74
N VAL A 748 -18.11 -12.17 -31.82
CA VAL A 748 -19.22 -12.85 -32.51
C VAL A 748 -19.52 -14.21 -31.84
N ASN A 749 -18.65 -14.67 -30.92
CA ASN A 749 -18.70 -16.00 -30.29
C ASN A 749 -18.39 -15.91 -28.78
N ASN A 750 -19.21 -15.20 -28.00
CA ASN A 750 -19.18 -15.41 -26.55
C ASN A 750 -19.80 -16.77 -26.23
N ASP A 751 -19.22 -17.49 -25.27
CA ASP A 751 -19.79 -18.71 -24.67
C ASP A 751 -21.10 -18.44 -23.88
N SER A 752 -21.57 -17.20 -23.89
CA SER A 752 -22.95 -16.83 -23.59
C SER A 752 -23.96 -17.50 -24.54
N SER A 753 -25.17 -17.74 -24.06
CA SER A 753 -26.27 -18.35 -24.83
C SER A 753 -26.74 -17.54 -26.06
N LYS A 754 -26.22 -16.32 -26.32
CA LYS A 754 -26.67 -15.40 -27.40
C LYS A 754 -25.50 -14.69 -28.13
N PRO A 755 -24.76 -15.37 -29.03
CA PRO A 755 -23.56 -14.83 -29.71
C PRO A 755 -23.78 -13.57 -30.59
N LEU A 756 -25.02 -13.28 -30.97
CA LEU A 756 -25.38 -12.14 -31.81
C LEU A 756 -26.07 -11.00 -31.03
N GLN A 757 -25.91 -10.91 -29.71
CA GLN A 757 -26.64 -9.94 -28.88
C GLN A 757 -26.50 -8.47 -29.33
N ILE A 758 -25.35 -8.10 -29.88
CA ILE A 758 -25.07 -6.75 -30.42
C ILE A 758 -25.10 -6.67 -31.95
N TRP A 759 -25.38 -7.80 -32.63
CA TRP A 759 -25.34 -7.94 -34.09
C TRP A 759 -26.75 -8.13 -34.65
N ASP A 760 -27.08 -7.43 -35.73
CA ASP A 760 -28.26 -7.74 -36.55
C ASP A 760 -27.89 -8.76 -37.65
N LYS A 761 -28.86 -9.57 -38.07
CA LYS A 761 -28.69 -10.63 -39.06
C LYS A 761 -29.69 -10.47 -40.19
N LYS A 762 -29.20 -10.50 -41.43
CA LYS A 762 -30.02 -10.53 -42.64
C LYS A 762 -29.74 -11.80 -43.42
N VAL A 763 -30.79 -12.59 -43.69
CA VAL A 763 -30.67 -13.87 -44.41
C VAL A 763 -31.75 -13.96 -45.48
N ARG A 764 -31.34 -14.25 -46.72
CA ARG A 764 -32.21 -14.53 -47.88
C ARG A 764 -31.53 -15.58 -48.75
N ASN A 765 -32.12 -16.78 -48.84
CA ASN A 765 -31.56 -17.94 -49.57
C ASN A 765 -30.15 -18.32 -49.09
N GLY A 766 -30.05 -18.64 -47.79
CA GLY A 766 -28.81 -18.95 -47.08
C GLY A 766 -29.07 -19.29 -45.61
N HIS A 767 -28.01 -19.44 -44.81
CA HIS A 767 -28.12 -19.63 -43.36
C HIS A 767 -26.97 -18.97 -42.59
N ILE A 768 -27.28 -18.63 -41.34
CA ILE A 768 -26.30 -18.23 -40.33
C ILE A 768 -26.46 -19.20 -39.16
N LYS A 769 -25.47 -20.06 -38.94
CA LYS A 769 -25.52 -21.12 -37.92
C LYS A 769 -24.19 -21.21 -37.16
N ARG A 770 -24.27 -21.53 -35.88
CA ARG A 770 -23.11 -21.90 -35.06
C ARG A 770 -22.79 -23.37 -35.32
N ILE A 771 -21.56 -23.66 -35.72
CA ILE A 771 -21.08 -25.02 -36.02
C ILE A 771 -19.73 -25.26 -35.32
N THR A 772 -19.33 -26.51 -35.18
CA THR A 772 -17.95 -26.85 -34.76
C THR A 772 -17.12 -27.09 -36.00
N ASP A 773 -16.04 -26.32 -36.19
CA ASP A 773 -15.16 -26.47 -37.36
C ASP A 773 -14.19 -27.63 -37.15
N ASN A 774 -14.05 -28.51 -38.14
CA ASN A 774 -13.21 -29.71 -38.05
C ASN A 774 -11.72 -29.40 -37.90
N ASP A 775 -11.23 -28.26 -38.43
CA ASP A 775 -9.80 -27.96 -38.47
C ASP A 775 -9.31 -27.42 -37.12
N ILE A 776 -10.15 -26.66 -36.41
CA ILE A 776 -9.79 -26.03 -35.13
C ILE A 776 -10.51 -26.63 -33.93
N GLN A 777 -11.41 -27.60 -34.14
CA GLN A 777 -12.24 -28.26 -33.13
C GLN A 777 -12.95 -27.29 -32.17
N SER A 778 -13.28 -26.09 -32.67
CA SER A 778 -13.88 -25.00 -31.90
C SER A 778 -15.17 -24.55 -32.56
N SER A 779 -16.06 -23.99 -31.75
CA SER A 779 -17.31 -23.40 -32.25
C SER A 779 -17.05 -22.12 -33.03
N VAL A 780 -17.68 -21.99 -34.19
CA VAL A 780 -17.55 -20.84 -35.11
C VAL A 780 -18.91 -20.47 -35.69
N LEU A 781 -19.03 -19.23 -36.16
CA LEU A 781 -20.23 -18.78 -36.87
C LEU A 781 -20.05 -18.99 -38.37
N GLU A 782 -20.88 -19.83 -38.97
CA GLU A 782 -20.92 -20.03 -40.41
C GLU A 782 -22.02 -19.15 -41.04
N ILE A 783 -21.65 -18.38 -42.06
CA ILE A 783 -22.56 -17.56 -42.86
C ILE A 783 -22.46 -18.07 -44.30
N ILE A 784 -23.53 -18.64 -44.85
CA ILE A 784 -23.59 -19.14 -46.23
C ILE A 784 -24.77 -18.53 -46.96
N GLY A 785 -24.59 -18.19 -48.23
CA GLY A 785 -25.65 -17.66 -49.08
C GLY A 785 -25.30 -17.75 -50.55
N THR A 786 -26.31 -17.91 -51.41
CA THR A 786 -26.12 -17.91 -52.87
C THR A 786 -25.72 -16.54 -53.42
N ASN A 787 -26.20 -15.46 -52.78
CA ASN A 787 -25.81 -14.09 -53.07
C ASN A 787 -25.17 -13.45 -51.82
N VAL A 788 -23.95 -12.95 -51.98
CA VAL A 788 -23.13 -12.33 -50.93
C VAL A 788 -23.78 -11.05 -50.39
N SER A 789 -24.49 -10.31 -51.24
CA SER A 789 -25.13 -9.04 -50.83
C SER A 789 -26.38 -9.21 -49.97
N THR A 790 -27.03 -10.38 -50.01
CA THR A 790 -28.32 -10.62 -49.37
C THR A 790 -28.23 -11.36 -48.05
N ASN A 791 -27.03 -11.81 -47.66
CA ASN A 791 -26.77 -12.56 -46.43
C ASN A 791 -25.57 -11.94 -45.69
N TYR A 792 -25.80 -11.30 -44.55
CA TYR A 792 -24.75 -10.65 -43.76
C TYR A 792 -25.14 -10.48 -42.29
N ILE A 793 -24.13 -10.25 -41.45
CA ILE A 793 -24.28 -9.74 -40.09
C ILE A 793 -23.77 -8.30 -40.02
N THR A 794 -24.40 -7.44 -39.22
CA THR A 794 -23.96 -6.05 -39.00
C THR A 794 -23.95 -5.68 -37.53
N CYS A 795 -22.96 -4.92 -37.10
CA CYS A 795 -22.86 -4.38 -35.75
C CYS A 795 -22.61 -2.86 -35.79
N PRO A 796 -23.38 -2.04 -35.05
CA PRO A 796 -24.42 -2.43 -34.08
C PRO A 796 -25.73 -2.83 -34.74
N ALA A 797 -26.53 -3.64 -34.03
CA ALA A 797 -27.81 -4.16 -34.51
C ALA A 797 -28.82 -3.05 -34.88
N GLN A 798 -28.81 -1.93 -34.14
CA GLN A 798 -29.67 -0.78 -34.42
C GLN A 798 -29.02 0.18 -35.43
N GLN A 799 -29.81 0.74 -36.35
CA GLN A 799 -29.30 1.59 -37.43
C GLN A 799 -28.83 2.98 -36.95
N ASN A 800 -29.37 3.47 -35.83
CA ASN A 800 -29.06 4.78 -35.23
C ASN A 800 -27.88 4.76 -34.25
N ARG A 801 -27.33 3.59 -33.90
CA ARG A 801 -26.17 3.47 -33.01
C ARG A 801 -24.85 3.38 -33.79
N THR A 802 -23.76 3.76 -33.13
CA THR A 802 -22.38 3.65 -33.64
C THR A 802 -21.53 2.80 -32.67
N LEU A 803 -20.44 2.22 -33.17
CA LEU A 803 -19.50 1.45 -32.33
C LEU A 803 -18.60 2.33 -31.45
N GLY A 804 -18.23 3.53 -31.93
CA GLY A 804 -17.40 4.47 -31.17
C GLY A 804 -15.99 3.95 -30.86
N ILE A 805 -15.45 3.07 -31.72
CA ILE A 805 -14.15 2.43 -31.51
C ILE A 805 -13.08 3.30 -32.15
N LYS A 806 -12.12 3.78 -31.35
CA LYS A 806 -11.00 4.63 -31.81
C LYS A 806 -9.71 3.87 -32.14
N LEU A 807 -9.75 2.54 -32.03
CA LEU A 807 -8.60 1.67 -32.27
C LEU A 807 -8.40 1.47 -33.79
N PRO A 808 -7.20 1.73 -34.34
CA PRO A 808 -6.98 1.81 -35.77
C PRO A 808 -6.92 0.46 -36.51
N PHE A 809 -6.58 -0.65 -35.84
CA PHE A 809 -6.46 -1.95 -36.49
C PHE A 809 -7.70 -2.82 -36.28
N LEU A 810 -8.41 -3.15 -37.35
CA LEU A 810 -9.45 -4.19 -37.34
C LEU A 810 -8.82 -5.53 -37.71
N VAL A 811 -8.94 -6.53 -36.83
CA VAL A 811 -8.43 -7.89 -37.07
C VAL A 811 -9.59 -8.89 -37.10
N MET A 812 -9.60 -9.77 -38.10
CA MET A 812 -10.63 -10.79 -38.28
C MET A 812 -10.01 -12.15 -38.57
N ILE A 813 -10.48 -13.18 -37.87
CA ILE A 813 -10.07 -14.57 -38.10
C ILE A 813 -11.21 -15.29 -38.83
N ILE A 814 -10.99 -15.58 -40.11
CA ILE A 814 -12.03 -16.04 -41.04
C ILE A 814 -11.53 -17.23 -41.86
N LYS A 815 -12.34 -18.28 -41.98
CA LYS A 815 -12.09 -19.40 -42.88
C LYS A 815 -12.64 -19.12 -44.28
N ASN A 816 -11.79 -19.27 -45.28
CA ASN A 816 -12.15 -19.20 -46.69
C ASN A 816 -12.91 -20.46 -47.11
N LEU A 817 -14.14 -20.31 -47.59
CA LEU A 817 -14.98 -21.40 -48.09
C LEU A 817 -14.88 -21.60 -49.62
N LYS A 818 -13.82 -21.07 -50.25
CA LYS A 818 -13.57 -21.10 -51.71
C LYS A 818 -14.74 -20.52 -52.52
N LYS A 819 -15.36 -19.47 -51.99
CA LYS A 819 -16.52 -18.78 -52.55
C LYS A 819 -16.34 -17.27 -52.41
N TYR A 820 -17.16 -16.49 -53.12
CA TYR A 820 -17.09 -15.03 -53.05
C TYR A 820 -17.44 -14.51 -51.65
N PHE A 821 -16.56 -13.69 -51.09
CA PHE A 821 -16.62 -13.11 -49.75
C PHE A 821 -16.30 -11.60 -49.79
N THR A 822 -16.95 -10.83 -48.92
CA THR A 822 -16.70 -9.39 -48.75
C THR A 822 -17.04 -8.95 -47.33
N PHE A 823 -16.38 -7.89 -46.86
CA PHE A 823 -16.78 -7.17 -45.65
C PHE A 823 -16.80 -5.66 -45.89
N GLU A 824 -17.55 -4.94 -45.05
CA GLU A 824 -17.66 -3.48 -45.07
C GLU A 824 -17.39 -2.91 -43.68
N VAL A 825 -16.63 -1.81 -43.63
CA VAL A 825 -16.37 -1.04 -42.41
C VAL A 825 -16.70 0.42 -42.70
N GLN A 826 -17.53 1.02 -41.86
CA GLN A 826 -17.84 2.44 -41.91
C GLN A 826 -17.06 3.17 -40.82
N VAL A 827 -16.36 4.24 -41.19
CA VAL A 827 -15.54 5.06 -40.28
C VAL A 827 -15.94 6.53 -40.35
N LEU A 828 -15.57 7.27 -39.32
CA LEU A 828 -15.63 8.73 -39.27
C LEU A 828 -14.21 9.29 -39.39
N ASP A 829 -14.03 10.30 -40.26
CA ASP A 829 -12.76 11.01 -40.42
C ASP A 829 -12.73 12.38 -39.70
N ASP A 830 -11.55 12.99 -39.61
CA ASP A 830 -11.32 14.32 -38.99
C ASP A 830 -12.04 15.49 -39.67
N LYS A 831 -12.61 15.27 -40.85
CA LYS A 831 -13.50 16.21 -41.54
C LYS A 831 -14.98 15.92 -41.26
N ASN A 832 -15.26 15.06 -40.28
CA ASN A 832 -16.60 14.63 -39.90
C ASN A 832 -17.38 13.95 -41.05
N VAL A 833 -16.67 13.36 -42.02
CA VAL A 833 -17.26 12.67 -43.18
C VAL A 833 -17.30 11.17 -42.90
N ARG A 834 -18.46 10.56 -43.14
CA ARG A 834 -18.63 9.11 -43.03
C ARG A 834 -18.07 8.42 -44.28
N ARG A 835 -17.01 7.64 -44.12
CA ARG A 835 -16.37 6.87 -45.21
C ARG A 835 -16.66 5.39 -45.05
N ARG A 836 -16.76 4.67 -46.17
CA ARG A 836 -16.96 3.21 -46.18
C ARG A 836 -15.82 2.50 -46.88
N PHE A 837 -15.21 1.52 -46.22
CA PHE A 837 -14.25 0.61 -46.83
C PHE A 837 -14.95 -0.72 -47.11
N ARG A 838 -14.84 -1.20 -48.35
CA ARG A 838 -15.31 -2.53 -48.75
C ARG A 838 -14.14 -3.30 -49.34
N ALA A 839 -13.81 -4.45 -48.76
CA ALA A 839 -12.82 -5.36 -49.32
C ALA A 839 -13.52 -6.65 -49.76
N SER A 840 -13.18 -7.17 -50.94
CA SER A 840 -13.75 -8.43 -51.46
C SER A 840 -12.75 -9.26 -52.26
N ASN A 841 -12.96 -10.58 -52.30
CA ASN A 841 -12.08 -11.53 -53.00
C ASN A 841 -12.39 -11.71 -54.50
N TYR A 842 -13.34 -10.95 -55.03
CA TYR A 842 -13.74 -10.93 -56.44
C TYR A 842 -13.52 -9.57 -57.13
N GLN A 843 -13.15 -8.54 -56.36
CA GLN A 843 -12.72 -7.26 -56.90
C GLN A 843 -11.28 -7.41 -57.42
N SER A 844 -10.98 -6.86 -58.59
CA SER A 844 -9.62 -6.91 -59.18
C SER A 844 -8.82 -5.62 -58.99
N THR A 845 -9.50 -4.48 -58.81
CA THR A 845 -8.88 -3.14 -58.77
C THR A 845 -9.43 -2.30 -57.63
N THR A 846 -8.55 -1.54 -56.98
CA THR A 846 -8.96 -0.55 -55.97
C THR A 846 -9.65 0.62 -56.65
N ARG A 847 -10.83 1.02 -56.16
CA ARG A 847 -11.57 2.20 -56.63
C ARG A 847 -11.91 3.08 -55.44
N VAL A 848 -11.51 4.34 -55.51
CA VAL A 848 -11.78 5.35 -54.46
C VAL A 848 -12.83 6.32 -54.99
N LYS A 849 -13.98 6.37 -54.32
CA LYS A 849 -15.04 7.37 -54.49
C LYS A 849 -15.16 8.19 -53.20
N PRO A 850 -15.77 9.39 -53.22
CA PRO A 850 -15.87 10.25 -52.05
C PRO A 850 -16.35 9.52 -50.79
N PHE A 851 -17.40 8.71 -50.86
CA PHE A 851 -17.93 8.05 -49.65
C PHE A 851 -17.57 6.57 -49.52
N ILE A 852 -16.93 5.97 -50.53
CA ILE A 852 -16.63 4.54 -50.53
C ILE A 852 -15.31 4.21 -51.23
N CYS A 853 -14.48 3.40 -50.58
CA CYS A 853 -13.30 2.79 -51.15
C CYS A 853 -13.52 1.28 -51.26
N THR A 854 -13.49 0.75 -52.48
CA THR A 854 -13.59 -0.68 -52.76
C THR A 854 -12.22 -1.23 -53.13
N MET A 855 -11.77 -2.31 -52.49
CA MET A 855 -10.42 -2.86 -52.70
C MET A 855 -10.42 -4.40 -52.86
N PRO A 856 -9.47 -4.95 -53.63
CA PRO A 856 -9.27 -6.39 -53.73
C PRO A 856 -8.71 -6.95 -52.40
N MET A 857 -9.09 -8.19 -52.06
CA MET A 857 -8.40 -8.98 -51.04
C MET A 857 -8.05 -10.36 -51.60
N ARG A 858 -6.97 -10.97 -51.12
CA ARG A 858 -6.65 -12.37 -51.38
C ARG A 858 -6.85 -13.15 -50.08
N LEU A 859 -7.53 -14.28 -50.16
CA LEU A 859 -7.67 -15.22 -49.05
C LEU A 859 -7.02 -16.54 -49.47
N ASP A 860 -6.14 -17.05 -48.63
CA ASP A 860 -5.53 -18.36 -48.80
C ASP A 860 -6.52 -19.47 -48.43
N ASP A 861 -6.17 -20.71 -48.75
CA ASP A 861 -6.95 -21.87 -48.38
C ASP A 861 -6.92 -22.07 -46.85
N GLY A 862 -8.09 -22.32 -46.24
CA GLY A 862 -8.21 -22.52 -44.79
C GLY A 862 -8.46 -21.24 -44.00
N TRP A 863 -7.92 -21.17 -42.79
CA TRP A 863 -8.11 -20.06 -41.85
C TRP A 863 -7.17 -18.91 -42.16
N ASN A 864 -7.73 -17.71 -42.29
CA ASN A 864 -7.03 -16.48 -42.63
C ASN A 864 -7.15 -15.47 -41.49
N GLN A 865 -6.07 -14.76 -41.18
CA GLN A 865 -6.08 -13.60 -40.29
C GLN A 865 -5.99 -12.32 -41.11
N ILE A 866 -7.13 -11.64 -41.26
CA ILE A 866 -7.21 -10.37 -41.98
C ILE A 866 -6.86 -9.24 -41.00
N GLN A 867 -5.82 -8.47 -41.31
CA GLN A 867 -5.41 -7.29 -40.55
C GLN A 867 -5.66 -6.03 -41.38
N PHE A 868 -6.47 -5.11 -40.87
CA PHE A 868 -6.97 -3.97 -41.62
C PHE A 868 -6.71 -2.65 -40.87
N ASN A 869 -5.68 -1.90 -41.29
CA ASN A 869 -5.29 -0.63 -40.68
C ASN A 869 -6.17 0.53 -41.18
N LEU A 870 -7.26 0.80 -40.45
CA LEU A 870 -8.23 1.83 -40.81
C LEU A 870 -7.63 3.23 -40.82
N SER A 871 -6.66 3.51 -39.96
CA SER A 871 -5.96 4.81 -39.95
C SER A 871 -5.17 5.02 -41.24
N ASP A 872 -4.38 4.04 -41.63
CA ASP A 872 -3.59 4.11 -42.85
C ASP A 872 -4.46 4.11 -44.12
N PHE A 873 -5.52 3.30 -44.17
CA PHE A 873 -6.46 3.31 -45.31
C PHE A 873 -7.22 4.64 -45.43
N THR A 874 -7.62 5.27 -44.31
CA THR A 874 -8.28 6.59 -44.33
C THR A 874 -7.32 7.66 -44.86
N ARG A 875 -6.07 7.63 -44.41
CA ARG A 875 -5.03 8.55 -44.86
C ARG A 875 -4.71 8.38 -46.35
N ARG A 876 -4.49 7.15 -46.82
CA ARG A 876 -4.14 6.87 -48.23
C ARG A 876 -5.30 7.11 -49.19
N ALA A 877 -6.53 6.79 -48.81
CA ALA A 877 -7.68 6.94 -49.70
C ALA A 877 -8.23 8.37 -49.75
N TYR A 878 -8.16 9.12 -48.65
CA TYR A 878 -8.87 10.40 -48.51
C TYR A 878 -8.02 11.57 -48.03
N GLY A 879 -6.77 11.35 -47.63
CA GLY A 879 -5.91 12.39 -47.05
C GLY A 879 -6.43 12.93 -45.71
N THR A 880 -7.26 12.16 -45.00
CA THR A 880 -7.88 12.52 -43.72
C THR A 880 -7.44 11.56 -42.62
N ASN A 881 -7.59 11.97 -41.36
CA ASN A 881 -7.28 11.13 -40.21
C ASN A 881 -8.50 10.34 -39.73
N TYR A 882 -8.27 9.09 -39.35
CA TYR A 882 -9.29 8.23 -38.75
C TYR A 882 -9.62 8.70 -37.33
N ILE A 883 -10.91 8.93 -37.04
CA ILE A 883 -11.40 9.20 -35.68
C ILE A 883 -11.89 7.91 -35.03
N GLU A 884 -12.88 7.27 -35.65
CA GLU A 884 -13.54 6.09 -35.07
C GLU A 884 -14.23 5.21 -36.12
N THR A 885 -14.41 3.94 -35.76
CA THR A 885 -15.26 2.99 -36.49
C THR A 885 -16.70 3.15 -36.03
N LEU A 886 -17.61 3.31 -36.99
CA LEU A 886 -19.04 3.47 -36.76
C LEU A 886 -19.78 2.14 -36.87
N ARG A 887 -19.43 1.29 -37.84
CA ARG A 887 -20.16 0.05 -38.15
C ARG A 887 -19.27 -0.97 -38.85
N VAL A 888 -19.48 -2.24 -38.54
CA VAL A 888 -18.88 -3.38 -39.26
C VAL A 888 -19.98 -4.25 -39.85
N GLN A 889 -19.80 -4.72 -41.07
CA GLN A 889 -20.72 -5.63 -41.74
C GLN A 889 -19.94 -6.75 -42.44
N ILE A 890 -20.26 -8.01 -42.12
CA ILE A 890 -19.59 -9.19 -42.69
C ILE A 890 -20.59 -9.99 -43.51
N HIS A 891 -20.24 -10.29 -44.77
CA HIS A 891 -21.12 -11.00 -45.70
C HIS A 891 -20.88 -12.51 -45.73
N ALA A 892 -21.78 -13.20 -46.41
CA ALA A 892 -21.78 -14.65 -46.55
C ALA A 892 -20.54 -15.25 -47.24
N ASN A 893 -20.48 -16.58 -47.12
CA ASN A 893 -19.47 -17.51 -47.59
C ASN A 893 -18.17 -17.48 -46.78
N CYS A 894 -18.31 -17.39 -45.46
CA CYS A 894 -17.21 -17.45 -44.52
C CYS A 894 -17.57 -18.20 -43.23
N ARG A 895 -16.56 -18.72 -42.53
CA ARG A 895 -16.69 -19.08 -41.11
C ARG A 895 -15.90 -18.09 -40.28
N ILE A 896 -16.54 -17.49 -39.29
CA ILE A 896 -15.97 -16.42 -38.46
C ILE A 896 -15.65 -17.02 -37.09
N ARG A 897 -14.39 -16.92 -36.69
CA ARG A 897 -13.97 -17.25 -35.32
C ARG A 897 -14.02 -16.01 -34.44
N ARG A 898 -13.36 -14.92 -34.86
CA ARG A 898 -13.23 -13.68 -34.06
C ARG A 898 -13.11 -12.43 -34.91
N ILE A 899 -13.58 -11.32 -34.35
CA ILE A 899 -13.42 -9.96 -34.87
C ILE A 899 -13.04 -9.08 -33.67
N TYR A 900 -11.96 -8.33 -33.77
CA TYR A 900 -11.53 -7.43 -32.70
C TYR A 900 -10.80 -6.21 -33.26
N PHE A 901 -10.66 -5.19 -32.42
CA PHE A 901 -9.86 -4.02 -32.73
C PHE A 901 -8.64 -3.96 -31.83
N SER A 902 -7.55 -3.37 -32.32
CA SER A 902 -6.29 -3.23 -31.60
C SER A 902 -5.64 -1.87 -31.90
N ASP A 903 -4.83 -1.40 -30.97
CA ASP A 903 -4.01 -0.19 -31.08
C ASP A 903 -2.78 -0.40 -31.97
N ARG A 904 -2.23 -1.62 -31.97
CA ARG A 904 -1.13 -2.09 -32.80
C ARG A 904 -1.32 -3.55 -33.22
N LEU A 905 -0.53 -4.01 -34.18
CA LEU A 905 -0.49 -5.42 -34.54
C LEU A 905 0.37 -6.18 -33.52
N TYR A 906 -0.23 -7.17 -32.86
CA TYR A 906 0.44 -8.05 -31.90
C TYR A 906 0.95 -9.31 -32.61
N SER A 907 2.12 -9.79 -32.21
CA SER A 907 2.64 -11.09 -32.64
C SER A 907 1.81 -12.24 -32.04
N GLU A 908 1.87 -13.43 -32.65
CA GLU A 908 1.18 -14.61 -32.09
C GLU A 908 1.63 -14.97 -30.67
N GLU A 909 2.84 -14.60 -30.27
CA GLU A 909 3.35 -14.83 -28.92
C GLU A 909 2.68 -13.93 -27.89
N GLU A 910 2.49 -12.65 -28.25
CA GLU A 910 1.87 -11.61 -27.41
C GLU A 910 0.34 -11.70 -27.31
N LEU A 911 -0.31 -12.34 -28.29
CA LEU A 911 -1.76 -12.51 -28.27
C LEU A 911 -2.17 -13.45 -27.11
N PRO A 912 -3.20 -13.13 -26.31
CA PRO A 912 -3.76 -14.07 -25.34
C PRO A 912 -4.24 -15.36 -26.05
N PRO A 913 -4.21 -16.55 -25.40
CA PRO A 913 -4.54 -17.83 -26.04
C PRO A 913 -5.88 -17.83 -26.78
N GLU A 914 -6.85 -17.10 -26.24
CA GLU A 914 -8.16 -16.92 -26.83
C GLU A 914 -8.12 -16.25 -28.24
N PHE A 915 -7.17 -15.35 -28.51
CA PHE A 915 -6.97 -14.71 -29.82
C PHE A 915 -6.07 -15.50 -30.78
N LYS A 916 -5.41 -16.57 -30.31
CA LYS A 916 -4.56 -17.43 -31.14
C LYS A 916 -5.39 -18.43 -31.95
N LEU A 917 -4.93 -18.73 -33.16
CA LEU A 917 -5.46 -19.81 -33.98
C LEU A 917 -4.70 -21.11 -33.66
N PHE A 918 -5.21 -21.90 -32.71
CA PHE A 918 -4.66 -23.23 -32.49
C PHE A 918 -5.15 -24.19 -33.58
N LEU A 919 -4.22 -24.70 -34.39
CA LEU A 919 -4.42 -25.87 -35.23
C LEU A 919 -3.97 -27.10 -34.44
N PRO A 920 -4.77 -28.18 -34.35
CA PRO A 920 -4.33 -29.43 -33.73
C PRO A 920 -3.10 -29.95 -34.48
N ILE A 921 -2.04 -30.30 -33.74
CA ILE A 921 -0.85 -30.94 -34.29
C ILE A 921 -1.29 -32.25 -34.94
N GLN A 922 -1.27 -32.33 -36.27
CA GLN A 922 -1.46 -33.59 -36.96
C GLN A 922 -0.33 -34.52 -36.53
N LYS A 923 -0.68 -35.61 -35.82
CA LYS A 923 0.23 -36.75 -35.69
C LYS A 923 0.56 -37.18 -37.11
N GLN A 924 1.79 -36.96 -37.55
CA GLN A 924 2.30 -37.64 -38.73
C GLN A 924 2.11 -39.14 -38.50
N ALA A 925 1.43 -39.78 -39.46
CA ALA A 925 1.08 -41.20 -39.43
C ALA A 925 2.32 -42.09 -39.41
#